data_AF-A0A0B4GN41-F1
#
_entry.id   AF-A0A0B4GN41-F1
#
_cell.length_a   1.000
_cell.length_b   1.000
_cell.length_c   1.000
_cell.angle_alpha   90.00
_cell.angle_beta   90.00
_cell.angle_gamma   90.00
#
_symmetry.space_group_name_H-M   'P 1'
#
loop_
_entity.id
_entity.type
_entity.pdbx_description
1 polymer ?
#
loop_
_entity_poly.entity_id
_entity_poly.type
_entity_poly.pdbx_seq_one_letter_code
_entity_poly.pdbx_strand_id
1 'polypeptide(L)'
;MEYCVRCRERWFSMDLRSETCDACFLRDKGSQFPFLMSADNDMDPGEIPAHLPALTQVEEMIIARSHVQMFVHRYRGHQYHYSGHCVSFMQNNVKTVDALPNLPSELDIVVLRPSDQVVEDDPGYRPQFRADFRVRRGHVLTWLHYLKANHPDYRWIKISPARLDTLPVDDDVSSSFPSIIDESVVEKPSGVGPPVTADLPPPNSQSMVPNLNIGTTEVGLLLASISGRAPLPPGLPAPSIRSTPLDEAAGRERIFAMAFPTLYPTGRADFNTARERKIDLNDYARHLMCYHDGRFGRHPRWRFLIFNLLMRRRASSSARFYVSKASGLKDLTREELMEALQTDESLLPQIVRQGSKLTGTRPFWRNKGTSLQAQARFLTPSMSPVFVTLSAADMQWEDLHRHFPGYSTVAVENDRSRRQFIWDMVQNHAHIVAHYLDIRFRLFKEHVLRPFFGYVDEWSRYEWQARGSGHLHCLFWIPSAPPLDVTTAEARAQFAQYWGANITAWNPDQLRPPDARNPASLHRKDVTNTADQFAAFLNRLQVHSTCRVPYCLRPKKGSEAPPSCRFFFPRPLFPDPVVTQEINHKGWLFSPSRNQANLNQCTPLLTIGWMANTDIQPPTSLHAVLSYIGKYVSKPEKLSLSYIELQSQVMPYINDRAPLLSFVSRMLNKLIGERDWSAQEVSHILLQIPVQDSSRGVVSLDCRPEETQDDLIVLNLGIFQPGDLSCGGIETV
;
A
#
# COMPACT_ATOMS: atom_id res chain seq x y z
N MET A 1 -14.50 15.59 8.73
CA MET A 1 -15.12 14.26 8.75
C MET A 1 -16.50 14.41 9.34
N GLU A 2 -17.46 13.72 8.76
CA GLU A 2 -18.87 13.67 9.15
C GLU A 2 -19.17 12.32 9.80
N TYR A 3 -20.37 12.12 10.36
CA TYR A 3 -20.80 10.85 10.96
C TYR A 3 -22.21 10.49 10.48
N CYS A 4 -22.39 9.27 9.97
CA CYS A 4 -23.68 8.76 9.53
C CYS A 4 -24.35 7.93 10.63
N VAL A 5 -25.53 8.34 11.10
CA VAL A 5 -26.25 7.60 12.17
C VAL A 5 -26.72 6.22 11.70
N ARG A 6 -27.00 6.05 10.40
CA ARG A 6 -27.52 4.80 9.83
C ARG A 6 -26.47 3.70 9.73
N CYS A 7 -25.25 4.03 9.27
CA CYS A 7 -24.18 3.06 9.03
C CYS A 7 -22.99 3.17 9.97
N ARG A 8 -23.02 4.05 10.98
CA ARG A 8 -21.92 4.23 11.95
C ARG A 8 -20.54 4.52 11.33
N GLU A 9 -20.49 4.95 10.07
CA GLU A 9 -19.26 5.39 9.42
C GLU A 9 -18.94 6.84 9.84
N ARG A 10 -17.66 7.16 10.09
CA ARG A 10 -17.16 8.54 10.26
C ARG A 10 -16.07 8.81 9.25
N TRP A 11 -16.38 9.56 8.20
CA TRP A 11 -15.49 9.68 7.04
C TRP A 11 -15.41 11.09 6.46
N PHE A 12 -14.60 11.25 5.43
CA PHE A 12 -14.55 12.46 4.61
C PHE A 12 -15.73 12.50 3.64
N SER A 13 -16.22 13.71 3.31
CA SER A 13 -17.19 14.00 2.25
C SER A 13 -18.31 12.96 2.15
N MET A 14 -19.11 12.88 3.22
CA MET A 14 -20.24 11.94 3.33
C MET A 14 -21.56 12.54 2.86
N ASP A 15 -21.59 13.86 2.64
CA ASP A 15 -22.71 14.65 2.14
C ASP A 15 -24.02 14.32 2.89
N LEU A 16 -23.99 14.54 4.21
CA LEU A 16 -25.09 14.14 5.10
C LEU A 16 -26.41 14.85 4.77
N ARG A 17 -27.46 14.04 4.59
CA ARG A 17 -28.86 14.47 4.46
C ARG A 17 -29.67 13.84 5.59
N SER A 18 -30.17 14.66 6.51
CA SER A 18 -30.84 14.22 7.75
C SER A 18 -30.03 13.14 8.49
N GLU A 19 -28.77 13.47 8.81
CA GLU A 19 -27.79 12.61 9.50
C GLU A 19 -27.42 11.29 8.79
N THR A 20 -27.98 11.03 7.60
CA THR A 20 -27.68 9.88 6.74
C THR A 20 -26.76 10.31 5.60
N CYS A 21 -25.66 9.58 5.37
CA CYS A 21 -24.76 9.87 4.25
C CYS A 21 -25.39 9.55 2.88
N ASP A 22 -24.91 10.23 1.84
CA ASP A 22 -25.41 10.06 0.47
C ASP A 22 -25.35 8.60 0.01
N ALA A 23 -24.22 7.92 0.25
CA ALA A 23 -24.04 6.51 -0.09
C ALA A 23 -25.12 5.60 0.52
N CYS A 24 -25.59 5.87 1.75
CA CYS A 24 -26.73 5.15 2.34
C CYS A 24 -28.06 5.51 1.65
N PHE A 25 -28.29 6.79 1.39
CA PHE A 25 -29.48 7.25 0.67
C PHE A 25 -29.59 6.61 -0.72
N LEU A 26 -28.47 6.45 -1.44
CA LEU A 26 -28.43 5.77 -2.74
C LEU A 26 -28.68 4.26 -2.64
N ARG A 27 -28.10 3.58 -1.64
CA ARG A 27 -28.20 2.11 -1.45
C ARG A 27 -29.56 1.62 -0.95
N ASP A 28 -30.33 2.50 -0.31
CA ASP A 28 -31.60 2.17 0.34
C ASP A 28 -32.81 2.85 -0.36
N LYS A 29 -32.65 3.33 -1.60
CA LYS A 29 -33.75 3.90 -2.42
C LYS A 29 -34.95 2.94 -2.47
N GLY A 30 -36.15 3.50 -2.35
CA GLY A 30 -37.40 2.74 -2.29
C GLY A 30 -37.74 2.17 -0.91
N SER A 31 -37.14 2.70 0.17
CA SER A 31 -37.41 2.29 1.56
C SER A 31 -37.12 0.80 1.82
N GLN A 32 -36.05 0.27 1.22
CA GLN A 32 -35.63 -1.12 1.41
C GLN A 32 -35.20 -1.35 2.87
N PHE A 33 -35.91 -2.23 3.57
CA PHE A 33 -35.59 -2.69 4.91
C PHE A 33 -35.12 -4.16 4.88
N PRO A 34 -34.14 -4.57 5.71
CA PRO A 34 -33.28 -3.72 6.55
C PRO A 34 -32.37 -2.81 5.70
N PHE A 35 -31.86 -1.71 6.26
CA PHE A 35 -30.94 -0.82 5.53
C PHE A 35 -29.56 -1.48 5.35
N LEU A 36 -28.94 -1.34 4.17
CA LEU A 36 -27.89 -2.28 3.72
C LEU A 36 -26.69 -2.35 4.66
N MET A 37 -26.23 -1.20 5.17
CA MET A 37 -25.07 -1.06 6.05
C MET A 37 -25.46 -0.71 7.50
N SER A 38 -26.65 -1.13 7.95
CA SER A 38 -27.19 -0.79 9.27
C SER A 38 -27.05 -1.89 10.31
N ALA A 39 -27.32 -1.54 11.57
CA ALA A 39 -27.46 -2.50 12.67
C ALA A 39 -28.51 -3.59 12.41
N ASP A 40 -29.56 -3.30 11.65
CA ASP A 40 -30.66 -4.24 11.36
C ASP A 40 -30.24 -5.32 10.35
N ASN A 41 -29.31 -5.02 9.44
CA ASN A 41 -28.71 -5.99 8.51
C ASN A 41 -27.41 -6.62 9.08
N ASP A 42 -27.26 -6.64 10.40
CA ASP A 42 -26.05 -7.03 11.15
C ASP A 42 -24.74 -6.46 10.57
N MET A 43 -24.67 -5.13 10.43
CA MET A 43 -23.43 -4.42 10.07
C MET A 43 -22.87 -3.52 11.17
N ASP A 44 -23.55 -3.42 12.32
CA ASP A 44 -23.05 -2.72 13.51
C ASP A 44 -22.33 -3.74 14.45
N PRO A 45 -20.98 -3.73 14.56
CA PRO A 45 -20.24 -4.61 15.47
C PRO A 45 -20.41 -4.25 16.95
N GLY A 46 -21.03 -3.09 17.26
CA GLY A 46 -21.21 -2.57 18.61
C GLY A 46 -19.97 -1.94 19.23
N GLU A 47 -20.17 -1.22 20.32
CA GLU A 47 -19.10 -0.56 21.07
C GLU A 47 -18.18 -1.54 21.81
N ILE A 48 -16.92 -1.15 22.02
CA ILE A 48 -16.05 -1.80 23.01
C ILE A 48 -16.41 -1.24 24.38
N PRO A 49 -16.85 -2.05 25.36
CA PRO A 49 -17.19 -1.55 26.69
C PRO A 49 -15.99 -0.88 27.37
N ALA A 50 -16.19 0.34 27.86
CA ALA A 50 -15.13 1.18 28.44
C ALA A 50 -14.44 0.61 29.70
N HIS A 51 -14.96 -0.47 30.28
CA HIS A 51 -14.33 -1.20 31.38
C HIS A 51 -13.32 -2.28 30.92
N LEU A 52 -13.28 -2.61 29.63
CA LEU A 52 -12.32 -3.57 29.10
C LEU A 52 -10.95 -2.92 28.89
N PRO A 53 -9.86 -3.53 29.39
CA PRO A 53 -8.54 -2.94 29.25
C PRO A 53 -8.01 -3.15 27.82
N ALA A 54 -7.26 -2.17 27.31
CA ALA A 54 -6.61 -2.27 26.00
C ALA A 54 -5.57 -3.40 25.96
N LEU A 55 -5.65 -4.23 24.92
CA LEU A 55 -4.78 -5.38 24.71
C LEU A 55 -3.60 -5.07 23.77
N THR A 56 -2.48 -5.77 23.96
CA THR A 56 -1.44 -5.94 22.93
C THR A 56 -1.91 -6.94 21.86
N GLN A 57 -1.23 -6.98 20.71
CA GLN A 57 -1.53 -8.00 19.68
C GLN A 57 -1.30 -9.42 20.19
N VAL A 58 -0.29 -9.62 21.05
CA VAL A 58 -0.03 -10.92 21.67
C VAL A 58 -1.19 -11.29 22.60
N GLU A 59 -1.66 -10.37 23.43
CA GLU A 59 -2.82 -10.60 24.31
C GLU A 59 -4.11 -10.90 23.53
N GLU A 60 -4.36 -10.24 22.38
CA GLU A 60 -5.48 -10.61 21.51
C GLU A 60 -5.31 -12.01 20.94
N MET A 61 -4.13 -12.37 20.44
CA MET A 61 -3.85 -13.71 19.90
C MET A 61 -3.92 -14.80 20.99
N ILE A 62 -3.57 -14.47 22.24
CA ILE A 62 -3.74 -15.34 23.41
C ILE A 62 -5.21 -15.67 23.67
N ILE A 63 -6.14 -14.74 23.41
CA ILE A 63 -7.58 -14.97 23.60
C ILE A 63 -8.33 -15.40 22.33
N ALA A 64 -7.75 -15.26 21.14
CA ALA A 64 -8.42 -15.62 19.89
C ALA A 64 -8.76 -17.13 19.82
N ARG A 65 -10.03 -17.47 19.53
CA ARG A 65 -10.45 -18.84 19.23
C ARG A 65 -9.99 -19.34 17.85
N SER A 66 -9.63 -18.42 16.94
CA SER A 66 -9.30 -18.69 15.54
C SER A 66 -7.99 -18.03 15.15
N HIS A 67 -7.03 -18.82 14.66
CA HIS A 67 -5.76 -18.31 14.13
C HIS A 67 -5.77 -18.37 12.60
N VAL A 68 -5.79 -17.19 11.98
CA VAL A 68 -5.96 -17.00 10.51
C VAL A 68 -4.71 -16.45 9.83
N GLN A 69 -3.79 -15.86 10.57
CA GLN A 69 -2.55 -15.27 10.06
C GLN A 69 -1.41 -15.50 11.04
N MET A 70 -0.35 -16.16 10.59
CA MET A 70 0.96 -16.05 11.21
C MET A 70 1.54 -14.62 11.05
N PHE A 71 2.15 -14.13 12.12
CA PHE A 71 2.68 -12.77 12.26
C PHE A 71 4.20 -12.82 12.36
N VAL A 72 4.89 -12.13 11.45
CA VAL A 72 6.33 -11.90 11.52
C VAL A 72 6.57 -10.49 12.07
N HIS A 73 7.39 -10.38 13.11
CA HIS A 73 7.86 -9.10 13.62
C HIS A 73 9.27 -8.86 13.09
N ARG A 74 9.57 -7.66 12.57
CA ARG A 74 10.93 -7.26 12.17
C ARG A 74 11.29 -5.94 12.82
N TYR A 75 12.31 -5.92 13.66
CA TYR A 75 12.83 -4.66 14.20
C TYR A 75 13.74 -3.98 13.16
N ARG A 76 13.45 -2.73 12.82
CA ARG A 76 14.17 -1.92 11.82
C ARG A 76 14.17 -0.46 12.26
N GLY A 77 15.29 0.24 12.07
CA GLY A 77 15.47 1.62 12.55
C GLY A 77 14.66 2.72 11.84
N HIS A 78 13.61 2.38 11.08
CA HIS A 78 12.97 3.26 10.10
C HIS A 78 11.45 3.03 10.02
N GLN A 79 10.69 4.08 9.67
CA GLN A 79 9.21 4.13 9.55
C GLN A 79 8.56 2.82 9.07
N TYR A 80 7.45 2.41 9.70
CA TYR A 80 6.72 1.14 9.49
C TYR A 80 6.68 0.73 8.01
N HIS A 81 7.68 -0.04 7.61
CA HIS A 81 7.83 -0.49 6.25
C HIS A 81 7.57 -1.99 6.19
N TYR A 82 6.92 -2.40 5.12
CA TYR A 82 6.81 -3.80 4.80
C TYR A 82 8.04 -4.15 3.96
N SER A 83 8.91 -5.05 4.43
CA SER A 83 10.22 -5.24 3.80
C SER A 83 10.71 -6.68 3.85
N GLY A 84 10.92 -7.25 2.67
CA GLY A 84 11.53 -8.57 2.46
C GLY A 84 10.58 -9.71 2.74
N HIS A 85 10.26 -10.48 1.69
CA HIS A 85 9.44 -11.71 1.75
C HIS A 85 8.20 -11.57 2.66
N CYS A 86 7.40 -10.53 2.44
CA CYS A 86 6.25 -10.13 3.28
C CYS A 86 4.99 -9.86 2.42
N VAL A 87 3.76 -10.02 2.95
CA VAL A 87 2.57 -10.67 2.33
C VAL A 87 1.21 -10.74 3.16
N SER A 88 0.85 -11.89 3.79
CA SER A 88 -0.35 -12.24 4.63
C SER A 88 -0.60 -13.78 4.73
N PHE A 89 -0.73 -14.36 5.94
CA PHE A 89 -0.24 -15.73 6.24
C PHE A 89 -1.27 -16.85 6.59
N MET A 90 -2.04 -17.36 5.61
CA MET A 90 -3.15 -18.31 5.91
C MET A 90 -2.84 -19.80 5.69
N GLN A 91 -2.66 -20.58 6.77
CA GLN A 91 -2.88 -22.03 6.69
C GLN A 91 -4.36 -22.30 6.31
N ASN A 92 -4.65 -23.36 5.55
CA ASN A 92 -6.03 -23.84 5.41
C ASN A 92 -6.60 -24.35 6.77
N ASN A 93 -5.69 -24.62 7.70
CA ASN A 93 -5.94 -25.10 9.05
C ASN A 93 -6.21 -23.92 9.99
N VAL A 94 -7.39 -23.30 9.90
CA VAL A 94 -7.86 -22.40 10.97
C VAL A 94 -8.02 -23.23 12.24
N LYS A 95 -7.02 -23.15 13.14
CA LYS A 95 -7.02 -23.84 14.43
C LYS A 95 -8.14 -23.24 15.27
N THR A 96 -9.28 -23.93 15.36
CA THR A 96 -10.34 -23.58 16.31
C THR A 96 -9.95 -24.15 17.68
N VAL A 97 -9.94 -23.29 18.71
CA VAL A 97 -9.56 -23.65 20.08
C VAL A 97 -10.74 -23.48 21.03
N ASP A 98 -11.02 -24.53 21.81
CA ASP A 98 -12.09 -24.55 22.82
C ASP A 98 -11.55 -24.39 24.26
N ALA A 99 -10.23 -24.50 24.46
CA ALA A 99 -9.55 -24.35 25.74
C ALA A 99 -8.59 -23.15 25.73
N LEU A 100 -9.01 -22.03 26.30
CA LEU A 100 -8.27 -20.76 26.32
C LEU A 100 -7.74 -20.43 27.73
N PRO A 101 -6.68 -19.62 27.88
CA PRO A 101 -5.89 -18.95 26.84
C PRO A 101 -5.06 -19.90 25.95
N ASN A 102 -4.67 -19.43 24.77
CA ASN A 102 -3.53 -19.95 24.00
C ASN A 102 -2.22 -19.56 24.73
N LEU A 103 -1.19 -20.40 24.69
CA LEU A 103 0.12 -20.02 25.23
C LEU A 103 0.94 -19.23 24.19
N PRO A 104 1.84 -18.32 24.60
CA PRO A 104 2.71 -17.60 23.66
C PRO A 104 3.47 -18.53 22.69
N SER A 105 3.99 -19.66 23.19
CA SER A 105 4.69 -20.68 22.39
C SER A 105 3.81 -21.48 21.42
N GLU A 106 2.48 -21.33 21.47
CA GLU A 106 1.52 -21.95 20.53
C GLU A 106 1.05 -20.99 19.43
N LEU A 107 1.35 -19.69 19.57
CA LEU A 107 0.98 -18.68 18.59
C LEU A 107 1.85 -18.82 17.34
N ASP A 108 1.23 -18.67 16.16
CA ASP A 108 1.99 -18.60 14.90
C ASP A 108 2.66 -17.21 14.79
N ILE A 109 3.72 -16.97 15.55
CA ILE A 109 4.52 -15.74 15.60
C ILE A 109 5.99 -16.07 15.34
N VAL A 110 6.69 -15.26 14.54
CA VAL A 110 8.14 -15.38 14.32
C VAL A 110 8.80 -14.00 14.43
N VAL A 111 9.98 -13.92 15.05
CA VAL A 111 10.64 -12.65 15.38
C VAL A 111 11.99 -12.53 14.66
N LEU A 112 12.03 -11.72 13.59
CA LEU A 112 13.27 -11.30 12.93
C LEU A 112 13.91 -10.18 13.77
N ARG A 113 15.06 -10.49 14.39
CA ARG A 113 15.79 -9.54 15.25
C ARG A 113 17.19 -9.23 14.70
N PRO A 114 17.77 -8.06 15.03
CA PRO A 114 19.18 -7.79 14.76
C PRO A 114 20.11 -8.76 15.51
N SER A 115 21.37 -8.79 15.12
CA SER A 115 22.43 -9.48 15.86
C SER A 115 22.54 -8.92 17.29
N ASP A 116 23.03 -9.75 18.23
CA ASP A 116 23.09 -9.39 19.65
C ASP A 116 23.86 -8.09 19.91
N GLN A 117 24.93 -7.83 19.16
CA GLN A 117 25.70 -6.58 19.20
C GLN A 117 24.83 -5.33 18.94
N VAL A 118 23.97 -5.37 17.91
CA VAL A 118 23.05 -4.27 17.58
C VAL A 118 21.93 -4.13 18.63
N VAL A 119 21.62 -5.20 19.37
CA VAL A 119 20.63 -5.23 20.48
C VAL A 119 21.22 -4.70 21.81
N GLU A 120 22.55 -4.56 21.90
CA GLU A 120 23.21 -3.90 23.03
C GLU A 120 23.53 -2.43 22.74
N ASP A 121 23.85 -2.10 21.47
CA ASP A 121 24.15 -0.73 21.00
C ASP A 121 22.92 0.20 20.82
N ASP A 122 21.69 -0.32 20.91
CA ASP A 122 20.44 0.45 20.74
C ASP A 122 19.61 0.53 22.06
N PRO A 123 19.66 1.68 22.79
CA PRO A 123 18.87 1.89 24.01
C PRO A 123 17.34 1.88 23.78
N GLY A 124 16.88 2.13 22.56
CA GLY A 124 15.45 2.12 22.18
C GLY A 124 14.91 0.72 21.94
N TYR A 125 15.77 -0.23 21.54
CA TYR A 125 15.38 -1.62 21.24
C TYR A 125 14.65 -2.26 22.41
N ARG A 126 15.30 -2.35 23.58
CA ARG A 126 14.82 -3.16 24.71
C ARG A 126 13.46 -2.68 25.27
N PRO A 127 13.20 -1.38 25.50
CA PRO A 127 11.89 -0.93 25.99
C PRO A 127 10.75 -1.13 24.98
N GLN A 128 10.98 -0.83 23.71
CA GLN A 128 9.93 -0.82 22.69
C GLN A 128 9.58 -2.23 22.18
N PHE A 129 10.58 -3.10 22.07
CA PHE A 129 10.39 -4.51 21.77
C PHE A 129 9.57 -5.19 22.88
N ARG A 130 9.92 -4.95 24.15
CA ARG A 130 9.14 -5.43 25.31
C ARG A 130 7.69 -4.91 25.32
N ALA A 131 7.44 -3.69 24.85
CA ALA A 131 6.09 -3.13 24.81
C ALA A 131 5.16 -3.86 23.81
N ASP A 132 5.67 -4.20 22.62
CA ASP A 132 4.90 -4.92 21.59
C ASP A 132 4.59 -6.38 22.00
N PHE A 133 5.48 -7.01 22.77
CA PHE A 133 5.37 -8.41 23.23
C PHE A 133 4.91 -8.57 24.69
N ARG A 134 4.44 -7.49 25.32
CA ARG A 134 3.93 -7.50 26.70
C ARG A 134 2.62 -8.29 26.84
N VAL A 135 2.53 -9.09 27.91
CA VAL A 135 1.34 -9.87 28.29
C VAL A 135 1.02 -9.66 29.77
N ARG A 136 -0.25 -9.35 30.05
CA ARG A 136 -0.80 -9.14 31.39
C ARG A 136 -1.92 -10.14 31.67
N ARG A 137 -1.67 -11.13 32.54
CA ARG A 137 -2.65 -12.18 32.88
C ARG A 137 -4.02 -11.63 33.31
N GLY A 138 -4.05 -10.51 34.04
CA GLY A 138 -5.29 -9.85 34.45
C GLY A 138 -6.13 -9.33 33.28
N HIS A 139 -5.49 -8.78 32.23
CA HIS A 139 -6.19 -8.28 31.04
C HIS A 139 -6.78 -9.45 30.24
N VAL A 140 -5.97 -10.50 30.02
CA VAL A 140 -6.38 -11.75 29.36
C VAL A 140 -7.60 -12.38 30.06
N LEU A 141 -7.55 -12.52 31.39
CA LEU A 141 -8.66 -13.07 32.17
C LEU A 141 -9.94 -12.22 32.07
N THR A 142 -9.80 -10.89 32.11
CA THR A 142 -10.93 -9.94 32.02
C THR A 142 -11.66 -10.09 30.68
N TRP A 143 -10.91 -10.15 29.57
CA TRP A 143 -11.48 -10.36 28.24
C TRP A 143 -12.08 -11.76 28.06
N LEU A 144 -11.45 -12.83 28.57
CA LEU A 144 -12.01 -14.18 28.47
C LEU A 144 -13.35 -14.31 29.22
N HIS A 145 -13.49 -13.69 30.39
CA HIS A 145 -14.78 -13.62 31.10
C HIS A 145 -15.83 -12.80 30.33
N TYR A 146 -15.45 -11.62 29.83
CA TYR A 146 -16.37 -10.79 29.04
C TYR A 146 -16.87 -11.49 27.78
N LEU A 147 -15.96 -12.06 26.98
CA LEU A 147 -16.29 -12.76 25.73
C LEU A 147 -17.16 -13.99 26.00
N LYS A 148 -16.87 -14.77 27.04
CA LYS A 148 -17.70 -15.92 27.42
C LYS A 148 -19.13 -15.54 27.82
N ALA A 149 -19.34 -14.33 28.35
CA ALA A 149 -20.67 -13.82 28.66
C ALA A 149 -21.40 -13.18 27.46
N ASN A 150 -20.67 -12.49 26.56
CA ASN A 150 -21.26 -11.57 25.57
C ASN A 150 -21.09 -11.97 24.10
N HIS A 151 -20.15 -12.86 23.76
CA HIS A 151 -19.84 -13.24 22.38
C HIS A 151 -20.29 -14.68 22.12
N PRO A 152 -21.15 -14.95 21.12
CA PRO A 152 -21.80 -16.25 20.94
C PRO A 152 -20.81 -17.40 20.73
N ASP A 153 -19.75 -17.18 19.94
CA ASP A 153 -18.69 -18.18 19.69
C ASP A 153 -17.78 -18.42 20.90
N TYR A 154 -17.81 -17.58 21.95
CA TYR A 154 -17.00 -17.76 23.16
C TYR A 154 -17.79 -18.35 24.33
N ARG A 155 -19.13 -18.41 24.24
CA ARG A 155 -20.05 -18.89 25.30
C ARG A 155 -19.65 -20.22 25.92
N TRP A 156 -19.11 -21.15 25.11
CA TRP A 156 -18.85 -22.54 25.52
C TRP A 156 -17.37 -22.86 25.78
N ILE A 157 -16.46 -21.89 25.72
CA ILE A 157 -15.03 -22.14 25.95
C ILE A 157 -14.75 -22.65 27.38
N LYS A 158 -13.77 -23.53 27.50
CA LYS A 158 -13.10 -23.85 28.76
C LYS A 158 -12.00 -22.81 29.02
N ILE A 159 -12.22 -21.93 29.97
CA ILE A 159 -11.14 -21.10 30.53
C ILE A 159 -10.32 -22.03 31.44
N SER A 160 -9.02 -22.15 31.20
CA SER A 160 -8.14 -23.11 31.88
C SER A 160 -7.23 -22.42 32.90
N PRO A 161 -7.43 -22.62 34.23
CA PRO A 161 -6.61 -22.01 35.27
C PRO A 161 -5.12 -22.31 35.07
N ALA A 162 -4.76 -23.60 34.92
CA ALA A 162 -3.37 -24.02 34.73
C ALA A 162 -2.66 -23.44 33.49
N ARG A 163 -3.39 -22.87 32.53
CA ARG A 163 -2.83 -22.15 31.36
C ARG A 163 -2.85 -20.63 31.55
N LEU A 164 -3.73 -20.09 32.38
CA LEU A 164 -3.60 -18.72 32.89
C LEU A 164 -2.40 -18.60 33.82
N ASP A 165 -2.18 -19.58 34.70
CA ASP A 165 -1.11 -19.57 35.70
C ASP A 165 0.30 -19.54 35.08
N THR A 166 0.47 -20.07 33.86
CA THR A 166 1.73 -19.97 33.09
C THR A 166 1.92 -18.62 32.38
N LEU A 167 0.91 -17.75 32.30
CA LEU A 167 1.06 -16.40 31.78
C LEU A 167 1.67 -15.48 32.85
N PRO A 168 2.60 -14.57 32.49
CA PRO A 168 3.14 -13.59 33.42
C PRO A 168 2.04 -12.66 33.95
N VAL A 169 2.23 -12.18 35.18
CA VAL A 169 1.34 -11.18 35.78
C VAL A 169 1.29 -9.93 34.89
N ASP A 170 2.47 -9.43 34.52
CA ASP A 170 2.72 -8.31 33.62
C ASP A 170 4.20 -8.34 33.19
N ASP A 171 4.53 -8.98 32.05
CA ASP A 171 5.91 -9.07 31.54
C ASP A 171 5.97 -9.29 30.01
N ASP A 172 7.17 -9.24 29.45
CA ASP A 172 7.51 -9.57 28.06
C ASP A 172 7.55 -11.10 27.84
N VAL A 173 6.88 -11.59 26.79
CA VAL A 173 6.92 -13.01 26.39
C VAL A 173 7.70 -13.25 25.09
N SER A 174 8.42 -12.26 24.56
CA SER A 174 9.17 -12.31 23.29
C SER A 174 10.06 -13.55 23.11
N SER A 175 10.65 -14.04 24.22
CA SER A 175 11.49 -15.24 24.29
C SER A 175 10.76 -16.56 24.01
N SER A 176 9.43 -16.55 23.99
CA SER A 176 8.57 -17.72 23.70
C SER A 176 8.42 -18.02 22.20
N PHE A 177 8.80 -17.07 21.33
CA PHE A 177 8.60 -17.17 19.89
C PHE A 177 9.89 -17.60 19.18
N PRO A 178 9.80 -18.38 18.09
CA PRO A 178 10.95 -18.61 17.21
C PRO A 178 11.53 -17.29 16.72
N SER A 179 12.84 -17.10 16.91
CA SER A 179 13.55 -15.89 16.49
C SER A 179 14.71 -16.21 15.56
N ILE A 180 14.89 -15.35 14.56
CA ILE A 180 15.87 -15.50 13.49
C ILE A 180 16.71 -14.22 13.43
N ILE A 181 18.02 -14.37 13.30
CA ILE A 181 18.95 -13.24 13.16
C ILE A 181 18.85 -12.69 11.73
N ASP A 182 18.57 -11.40 11.62
CA ASP A 182 18.48 -10.69 10.34
C ASP A 182 19.89 -10.26 9.87
N GLU A 183 20.64 -11.21 9.31
CA GLU A 183 21.98 -10.94 8.73
C GLU A 183 21.96 -9.91 7.58
N SER A 184 20.78 -9.55 7.05
CA SER A 184 20.66 -8.45 6.08
C SER A 184 20.77 -7.05 6.69
N VAL A 185 21.00 -6.94 8.02
CA VAL A 185 21.51 -5.73 8.68
C VAL A 185 23.01 -5.55 8.37
N VAL A 186 23.31 -5.32 7.09
CA VAL A 186 24.55 -4.65 6.67
C VAL A 186 24.56 -3.25 7.27
N GLU A 187 25.75 -2.73 7.56
CA GLU A 187 26.05 -1.44 8.22
C GLU A 187 25.03 -0.32 7.95
N LYS A 188 24.70 0.45 9.01
CA LYS A 188 23.81 1.64 9.00
C LYS A 188 23.86 2.40 7.65
N PRO A 189 22.87 2.19 6.75
CA PRO A 189 22.84 2.92 5.49
C PRO A 189 22.62 4.40 5.80
N SER A 190 23.64 5.22 5.58
CA SER A 190 23.68 6.62 6.02
C SER A 190 22.78 7.56 5.20
N GLY A 191 21.49 7.26 5.12
CA GLY A 191 20.48 8.12 4.52
C GLY A 191 19.12 7.48 4.26
N VAL A 192 18.10 7.87 5.04
CA VAL A 192 16.67 7.66 4.72
C VAL A 192 15.88 8.97 4.86
N GLY A 193 15.77 9.72 3.77
CA GLY A 193 14.94 10.94 3.67
C GLY A 193 15.51 12.18 4.40
N PRO A 194 14.70 13.24 4.56
CA PRO A 194 15.03 14.35 5.46
C PRO A 194 15.16 13.83 6.89
N PRO A 195 16.01 14.46 7.74
CA PRO A 195 16.39 13.90 9.02
C PRO A 195 15.18 13.68 9.93
N VAL A 196 14.93 12.41 10.27
CA VAL A 196 14.24 12.07 11.52
C VAL A 196 15.14 12.60 12.64
N THR A 197 14.55 13.33 13.58
CA THR A 197 15.32 13.87 14.72
C THR A 197 15.77 12.71 15.59
N ALA A 198 17.03 12.71 16.07
CA ALA A 198 17.59 11.60 16.85
C ALA A 198 16.84 11.32 18.18
N ASP A 199 16.00 12.26 18.61
CA ASP A 199 15.06 12.17 19.73
C ASP A 199 13.89 11.18 19.54
N LEU A 200 13.60 10.73 18.32
CA LEU A 200 12.42 9.90 18.03
C LEU A 200 12.77 8.41 17.95
N PRO A 201 11.97 7.52 18.55
CA PRO A 201 12.29 6.10 18.61
C PRO A 201 12.21 5.42 17.23
N PRO A 202 13.10 4.45 16.95
CA PRO A 202 13.04 3.61 15.75
C PRO A 202 11.76 2.77 15.75
N PRO A 203 10.86 2.88 14.76
CA PRO A 203 9.55 2.23 14.83
C PRO A 203 9.59 0.79 14.33
N ASN A 204 8.88 -0.10 15.02
CA ASN A 204 8.84 -1.53 14.70
C ASN A 204 8.18 -1.79 13.33
N SER A 205 8.77 -2.65 12.48
CA SER A 205 8.12 -3.10 11.24
C SER A 205 7.39 -4.42 11.43
N GLN A 206 6.06 -4.36 11.57
CA GLN A 206 5.18 -5.52 11.70
C GLN A 206 4.79 -6.06 10.31
N SER A 207 4.67 -7.39 10.16
CA SER A 207 4.85 -8.05 8.85
C SER A 207 4.15 -9.42 8.73
N MET A 208 3.18 -9.59 7.84
CA MET A 208 2.41 -10.87 7.63
C MET A 208 2.91 -11.56 6.32
N VAL A 209 2.88 -12.90 6.02
CA VAL A 209 3.46 -13.48 4.73
C VAL A 209 2.71 -14.71 4.13
N PRO A 210 2.40 -14.93 2.83
CA PRO A 210 1.58 -16.08 2.47
C PRO A 210 2.13 -17.50 2.63
N ASN A 211 1.39 -18.25 3.44
CA ASN A 211 0.84 -19.51 2.95
C ASN A 211 -0.18 -19.23 1.80
N LEU A 212 0.31 -19.11 0.56
CA LEU A 212 -0.45 -19.51 -0.65
C LEU A 212 -0.30 -21.04 -0.79
N ASN A 213 -0.50 -21.78 0.30
CA ASN A 213 0.32 -22.94 0.56
C ASN A 213 -0.10 -24.14 -0.29
N ILE A 214 0.81 -24.55 -1.19
CA ILE A 214 0.91 -25.95 -1.56
C ILE A 214 2.38 -26.32 -1.64
N GLY A 215 2.77 -27.39 -0.94
CA GLY A 215 4.05 -28.07 -1.15
C GLY A 215 5.09 -27.79 -0.09
N THR A 216 6.07 -26.96 -0.44
CA THR A 216 7.17 -26.58 0.45
C THR A 216 7.37 -25.06 0.35
N THR A 217 6.83 -24.32 1.32
CA THR A 217 6.98 -22.86 1.42
C THR A 217 8.33 -22.49 2.05
N GLU A 218 8.65 -21.19 2.08
CA GLU A 218 9.78 -20.67 2.88
C GLU A 218 9.70 -21.09 4.36
N VAL A 219 8.50 -21.38 4.87
CA VAL A 219 8.27 -22.00 6.19
C VAL A 219 9.04 -23.32 6.35
N GLY A 220 9.21 -24.12 5.29
CA GLY A 220 10.01 -25.33 5.34
C GLY A 220 11.50 -25.06 5.58
N LEU A 221 12.05 -24.00 4.96
CA LEU A 221 13.44 -23.57 5.13
C LEU A 221 13.67 -22.86 6.48
N LEU A 222 12.68 -22.07 6.92
CA LEU A 222 12.67 -21.41 8.23
C LEU A 222 12.55 -22.45 9.35
N LEU A 223 11.63 -23.43 9.25
CA LEU A 223 11.50 -24.51 10.23
C LEU A 223 12.72 -25.43 10.21
N ALA A 224 13.28 -25.78 9.06
CA ALA A 224 14.50 -26.59 8.98
C ALA A 224 15.71 -25.91 9.68
N SER A 225 15.81 -24.58 9.63
CA SER A 225 16.84 -23.83 10.38
C SER A 225 16.48 -23.59 11.86
N ILE A 226 15.19 -23.56 12.22
CA ILE A 226 14.69 -23.49 13.61
C ILE A 226 14.77 -24.85 14.33
N SER A 227 14.84 -25.98 13.62
CA SER A 227 14.69 -27.35 14.16
C SER A 227 15.75 -27.82 15.17
N GLY A 228 16.71 -26.96 15.55
CA GLY A 228 17.73 -27.23 16.56
C GLY A 228 17.30 -27.00 18.02
N ARG A 229 16.00 -27.03 18.37
CA ARG A 229 15.53 -26.84 19.77
C ARG A 229 14.45 -27.85 20.22
N ALA A 230 14.35 -27.96 21.54
CA ALA A 230 13.74 -29.09 22.26
C ALA A 230 12.20 -29.03 22.38
N PRO A 231 11.53 -30.16 22.73
CA PRO A 231 10.09 -30.24 22.91
C PRO A 231 9.54 -29.42 24.10
N LEU A 232 8.20 -29.31 24.15
CA LEU A 232 7.45 -28.76 25.27
C LEU A 232 7.75 -29.49 26.60
N PRO A 233 7.66 -28.80 27.76
CA PRO A 233 7.74 -29.43 29.07
C PRO A 233 6.67 -30.54 29.24
N PRO A 234 7.04 -31.76 29.68
CA PRO A 234 6.07 -32.82 29.93
C PRO A 234 5.08 -32.45 31.03
N GLY A 235 3.77 -32.56 30.75
CA GLY A 235 2.69 -32.42 31.74
C GLY A 235 1.60 -31.39 31.42
N LEU A 236 1.83 -30.46 30.48
CA LEU A 236 0.79 -29.53 30.05
C LEU A 236 -0.11 -30.15 28.95
N PRO A 237 -1.45 -30.13 29.10
CA PRO A 237 -2.34 -30.55 28.03
C PRO A 237 -2.34 -29.49 26.91
N ALA A 238 -2.00 -29.93 25.70
CA ALA A 238 -2.16 -29.15 24.49
C ALA A 238 -3.64 -28.75 24.26
N PRO A 239 -3.92 -27.60 23.62
CA PRO A 239 -5.29 -27.19 23.32
C PRO A 239 -5.98 -28.23 22.42
N SER A 240 -7.29 -28.42 22.62
CA SER A 240 -8.12 -29.29 21.79
C SER A 240 -8.36 -28.63 20.42
N ILE A 241 -7.38 -28.73 19.54
CA ILE A 241 -7.46 -28.23 18.16
C ILE A 241 -8.42 -29.11 17.37
N ARG A 242 -9.43 -28.50 16.73
CA ARG A 242 -10.30 -29.18 15.75
C ARG A 242 -9.46 -29.79 14.64
N SER A 243 -9.52 -31.12 14.49
CA SER A 243 -8.71 -31.89 13.53
C SER A 243 -9.07 -31.64 12.06
N THR A 244 -10.24 -31.03 11.78
CA THR A 244 -10.67 -30.62 10.45
C THR A 244 -10.31 -29.15 10.18
N PRO A 245 -9.45 -28.85 9.19
CA PRO A 245 -9.21 -27.49 8.70
C PRO A 245 -10.50 -26.76 8.29
N LEU A 246 -10.64 -25.46 8.56
CA LEU A 246 -11.80 -24.68 8.12
C LEU A 246 -11.57 -24.10 6.71
N ASP A 247 -12.48 -24.38 5.79
CA ASP A 247 -12.51 -23.70 4.50
C ASP A 247 -13.13 -22.30 4.62
N GLU A 248 -12.28 -21.27 4.62
CA GLU A 248 -12.67 -19.86 4.54
C GLU A 248 -13.50 -19.55 3.27
N ALA A 249 -13.24 -20.23 2.16
CA ALA A 249 -13.96 -20.02 0.90
C ALA A 249 -15.38 -20.61 0.92
N ALA A 250 -15.67 -21.55 1.82
CA ALA A 250 -17.02 -22.03 2.07
C ALA A 250 -17.89 -20.99 2.81
N GLY A 251 -17.29 -20.04 3.53
CA GLY A 251 -18.00 -18.91 4.16
C GLY A 251 -19.00 -19.30 5.26
N ARG A 252 -18.81 -20.45 5.94
CA ARG A 252 -19.82 -21.03 6.86
C ARG A 252 -19.61 -20.72 8.35
N GLU A 253 -18.43 -20.26 8.75
CA GLU A 253 -18.08 -20.04 10.16
C GLU A 253 -17.61 -18.60 10.38
N ARG A 254 -17.89 -18.02 11.56
CA ARG A 254 -17.57 -16.61 11.93
C ARG A 254 -16.09 -16.40 12.24
N ILE A 255 -15.28 -16.59 11.21
CA ILE A 255 -13.82 -16.63 11.28
C ILE A 255 -13.22 -15.28 11.68
N PHE A 256 -13.85 -14.15 11.32
CA PHE A 256 -13.35 -12.81 11.67
C PHE A 256 -13.61 -12.49 13.14
N ALA A 257 -14.81 -12.76 13.64
CA ALA A 257 -15.15 -12.57 15.04
C ALA A 257 -14.30 -13.45 15.97
N MET A 258 -14.10 -14.73 15.61
CA MET A 258 -13.24 -15.63 16.38
C MET A 258 -11.74 -15.25 16.34
N ALA A 259 -11.27 -14.50 15.34
CA ALA A 259 -9.85 -14.15 15.15
C ALA A 259 -9.46 -12.74 15.64
N PHE A 260 -10.43 -11.83 15.73
CA PHE A 260 -10.25 -10.45 16.19
C PHE A 260 -11.30 -10.07 17.24
N PRO A 261 -11.29 -10.72 18.42
CA PRO A 261 -12.30 -10.47 19.45
C PRO A 261 -12.29 -9.03 19.99
N THR A 262 -11.22 -8.25 19.81
CA THR A 262 -11.21 -6.82 20.17
C THR A 262 -11.97 -5.95 19.16
N LEU A 263 -12.09 -6.40 17.91
CA LEU A 263 -12.84 -5.70 16.86
C LEU A 263 -14.33 -6.05 16.90
N TYR A 264 -14.64 -7.32 17.18
CA TYR A 264 -15.99 -7.90 17.21
C TYR A 264 -16.38 -8.37 18.63
N PRO A 265 -16.41 -7.51 19.66
CA PRO A 265 -16.55 -7.93 21.06
C PRO A 265 -17.84 -8.71 21.38
N THR A 266 -18.87 -8.56 20.54
CA THR A 266 -20.19 -9.22 20.65
C THR A 266 -20.41 -10.33 19.62
N GLY A 267 -19.43 -10.60 18.73
CA GLY A 267 -19.56 -11.53 17.60
C GLY A 267 -20.53 -11.10 16.49
N ARG A 268 -21.04 -9.87 16.56
CA ARG A 268 -21.85 -9.23 15.51
C ARG A 268 -21.00 -8.77 14.33
N ALA A 269 -21.64 -8.54 13.18
CA ALA A 269 -21.06 -7.96 11.99
C ALA A 269 -19.87 -8.73 11.37
N ASP A 270 -19.75 -10.04 11.60
CA ASP A 270 -18.84 -10.92 10.87
C ASP A 270 -19.31 -11.10 9.40
N PHE A 271 -18.40 -11.06 8.42
CA PHE A 271 -18.75 -11.18 6.99
C PHE A 271 -19.52 -12.47 6.66
N ASN A 272 -19.22 -13.58 7.34
CA ASN A 272 -19.84 -14.88 7.10
C ASN A 272 -21.19 -15.06 7.84
N THR A 273 -21.62 -14.11 8.67
CA THR A 273 -22.99 -14.11 9.22
C THR A 273 -24.02 -13.99 8.10
N ALA A 274 -25.02 -14.88 8.10
CA ALA A 274 -26.15 -14.82 7.17
C ALA A 274 -26.98 -13.55 7.41
N ARG A 275 -27.36 -12.87 6.32
CA ARG A 275 -28.06 -11.57 6.32
C ARG A 275 -29.18 -11.58 5.28
N GLU A 276 -30.22 -10.79 5.53
CA GLU A 276 -31.34 -10.63 4.59
C GLU A 276 -30.90 -9.91 3.32
N ARG A 277 -30.14 -8.81 3.44
CA ARG A 277 -29.52 -8.14 2.29
C ARG A 277 -28.04 -8.48 2.22
N LYS A 278 -27.68 -9.31 1.25
CA LYS A 278 -26.31 -9.76 0.98
C LYS A 278 -25.39 -8.59 0.63
N ILE A 279 -24.19 -8.59 1.18
CA ILE A 279 -23.14 -7.58 0.99
C ILE A 279 -21.93 -8.22 0.29
N ASP A 280 -21.24 -7.48 -0.58
CA ASP A 280 -19.96 -7.90 -1.15
C ASP A 280 -18.78 -7.56 -0.24
N LEU A 281 -17.70 -8.36 -0.31
CA LEU A 281 -16.54 -8.19 0.55
C LEU A 281 -15.81 -6.84 0.34
N ASN A 282 -15.79 -6.27 -0.86
CA ASN A 282 -15.18 -4.94 -1.07
C ASN A 282 -15.96 -3.86 -0.30
N ASP A 283 -17.28 -4.03 -0.22
CA ASP A 283 -18.20 -3.09 0.38
C ASP A 283 -18.20 -3.19 1.92
N TYR A 284 -18.20 -4.42 2.43
CA TYR A 284 -17.93 -4.76 3.84
C TYR A 284 -16.58 -4.21 4.31
N ALA A 285 -15.53 -4.39 3.50
CA ALA A 285 -14.19 -3.91 3.80
C ALA A 285 -14.14 -2.39 3.92
N ARG A 286 -14.66 -1.67 2.91
CA ARG A 286 -14.74 -0.20 2.91
C ARG A 286 -15.53 0.32 4.11
N HIS A 287 -16.70 -0.26 4.37
CA HIS A 287 -17.55 0.12 5.49
C HIS A 287 -16.84 0.02 6.84
N LEU A 288 -16.24 -1.14 7.16
CA LEU A 288 -15.54 -1.31 8.44
C LEU A 288 -14.26 -0.47 8.53
N MET A 289 -13.54 -0.26 7.42
CA MET A 289 -12.41 0.69 7.34
C MET A 289 -12.81 2.14 7.65
N CYS A 290 -14.08 2.50 7.41
CA CYS A 290 -14.68 3.82 7.69
C CYS A 290 -15.48 3.86 9.01
N TYR A 291 -15.53 2.78 9.79
CA TYR A 291 -16.31 2.70 11.04
C TYR A 291 -15.83 3.72 12.07
N HIS A 292 -16.75 4.34 12.83
CA HIS A 292 -16.53 5.67 13.40
C HIS A 292 -15.41 5.84 14.45
N ASP A 293 -15.00 4.76 15.12
CA ASP A 293 -13.89 4.75 16.09
C ASP A 293 -12.52 4.42 15.44
N GLY A 294 -12.53 4.07 14.15
CA GLY A 294 -11.36 3.68 13.37
C GLY A 294 -10.75 2.32 13.74
N ARG A 295 -11.36 1.51 14.62
CA ARG A 295 -10.72 0.29 15.18
C ARG A 295 -10.19 -0.65 14.09
N PHE A 296 -10.98 -0.92 13.05
CA PHE A 296 -10.63 -1.81 11.94
C PHE A 296 -9.54 -1.23 11.04
N GLY A 297 -9.64 0.06 10.68
CA GLY A 297 -8.65 0.75 9.87
C GLY A 297 -7.30 0.93 10.58
N ARG A 298 -7.31 0.98 11.92
CA ARG A 298 -6.11 0.94 12.77
C ARG A 298 -5.53 -0.46 12.89
N HIS A 299 -6.38 -1.48 12.86
CA HIS A 299 -5.98 -2.82 13.29
C HIS A 299 -4.84 -3.40 12.42
N PRO A 300 -3.69 -3.78 13.02
CA PRO A 300 -2.49 -4.17 12.27
C PRO A 300 -2.63 -5.47 11.47
N ARG A 301 -3.46 -6.43 11.90
CA ARG A 301 -3.63 -7.74 11.23
C ARG A 301 -4.79 -7.76 10.22
N TRP A 302 -6.02 -7.58 10.70
CA TRP A 302 -7.30 -7.52 9.96
C TRP A 302 -7.24 -6.89 8.55
N ARG A 303 -6.68 -5.69 8.38
CA ARG A 303 -6.62 -5.03 7.05
C ARG A 303 -5.86 -5.88 6.00
N PHE A 304 -4.75 -6.51 6.38
CA PHE A 304 -4.02 -7.41 5.48
C PHE A 304 -4.77 -8.73 5.23
N LEU A 305 -5.57 -9.22 6.19
CA LEU A 305 -6.43 -10.39 5.98
C LEU A 305 -7.45 -10.13 4.89
N ILE A 306 -8.23 -9.05 5.03
CA ILE A 306 -9.29 -8.68 4.09
C ILE A 306 -8.73 -8.41 2.70
N PHE A 307 -7.59 -7.72 2.62
CA PHE A 307 -6.88 -7.50 1.35
C PHE A 307 -6.43 -8.81 0.69
N ASN A 308 -5.79 -9.70 1.43
CA ASN A 308 -5.38 -11.02 0.95
C ASN A 308 -6.57 -11.86 0.49
N LEU A 309 -7.68 -11.86 1.23
CA LEU A 309 -8.92 -12.54 0.83
C LEU A 309 -9.53 -11.95 -0.44
N LEU A 310 -9.59 -10.63 -0.58
CA LEU A 310 -10.04 -9.95 -1.80
C LEU A 310 -9.16 -10.30 -3.00
N MET A 311 -7.84 -10.25 -2.85
CA MET A 311 -6.90 -10.56 -3.92
C MET A 311 -6.93 -12.04 -4.31
N ARG A 312 -7.07 -12.97 -3.35
CA ARG A 312 -7.34 -14.40 -3.59
C ARG A 312 -8.66 -14.62 -4.33
N ARG A 313 -9.76 -14.00 -3.89
CA ARG A 313 -11.07 -14.11 -4.56
C ARG A 313 -11.02 -13.58 -6.00
N ARG A 314 -10.31 -12.49 -6.25
CA ARG A 314 -10.04 -11.97 -7.61
C ARG A 314 -9.20 -12.95 -8.43
N ALA A 315 -8.10 -13.48 -7.89
CA ALA A 315 -7.23 -14.45 -8.57
C ALA A 315 -7.95 -15.76 -8.93
N SER A 316 -8.66 -16.37 -7.97
CA SER A 316 -9.44 -17.60 -8.19
C SER A 316 -10.64 -17.39 -9.12
N SER A 317 -11.12 -16.16 -9.29
CA SER A 317 -12.17 -15.85 -10.28
C SER A 317 -11.58 -15.65 -11.67
N SER A 318 -10.45 -14.94 -11.81
CA SER A 318 -9.70 -14.85 -13.08
C SER A 318 -9.24 -16.24 -13.56
N ALA A 319 -8.77 -17.09 -12.66
CA ALA A 319 -8.35 -18.46 -12.98
C ALA A 319 -9.51 -19.31 -13.50
N ARG A 320 -10.65 -19.32 -12.80
CA ARG A 320 -11.85 -20.05 -13.24
C ARG A 320 -12.40 -19.51 -14.57
N PHE A 321 -12.39 -18.19 -14.77
CA PHE A 321 -12.81 -17.59 -16.03
C PHE A 321 -11.93 -18.03 -17.21
N TYR A 322 -10.60 -17.93 -17.07
CA TYR A 322 -9.67 -18.38 -18.11
C TYR A 322 -9.84 -19.88 -18.43
N VAL A 323 -9.90 -20.74 -17.41
CA VAL A 323 -10.10 -22.19 -17.60
C VAL A 323 -11.46 -22.53 -18.22
N SER A 324 -12.51 -21.73 -17.96
CA SER A 324 -13.82 -21.92 -18.62
C SER A 324 -13.82 -21.58 -20.12
N LYS A 325 -12.76 -20.93 -20.62
CA LYS A 325 -12.59 -20.54 -22.03
C LYS A 325 -11.46 -21.29 -22.73
N ALA A 326 -10.45 -21.75 -22.01
CA ALA A 326 -9.32 -22.54 -22.53
C ALA A 326 -9.70 -24.02 -22.76
N SER A 327 -10.73 -24.28 -23.59
CA SER A 327 -11.31 -25.62 -23.81
C SER A 327 -10.28 -26.68 -24.15
N GLY A 328 -9.45 -26.45 -25.18
CA GLY A 328 -8.39 -27.37 -25.62
C GLY A 328 -7.22 -27.57 -24.64
N LEU A 329 -7.15 -26.80 -23.54
CA LEU A 329 -6.11 -26.92 -22.50
C LEU A 329 -6.66 -27.41 -21.15
N LYS A 330 -7.99 -27.34 -20.96
CA LYS A 330 -8.66 -27.58 -19.67
C LYS A 330 -8.59 -29.06 -19.25
N ASP A 331 -8.68 -29.95 -20.23
CA ASP A 331 -8.83 -31.39 -20.02
C ASP A 331 -7.49 -32.15 -20.18
N LEU A 332 -6.37 -31.42 -20.33
CA LEU A 332 -5.01 -31.98 -20.33
C LEU A 332 -4.64 -32.58 -18.97
N THR A 333 -3.88 -33.67 -19.01
CA THR A 333 -3.13 -34.21 -17.86
C THR A 333 -2.06 -33.23 -17.39
N ARG A 334 -1.42 -33.54 -16.26
CA ARG A 334 -0.33 -32.75 -15.71
C ARG A 334 0.91 -32.77 -16.61
N GLU A 335 1.16 -33.92 -17.22
CA GLU A 335 2.29 -34.21 -18.09
C GLU A 335 2.14 -33.46 -19.41
N GLU A 336 0.98 -33.58 -20.07
CA GLU A 336 0.65 -32.83 -21.30
C GLU A 336 0.65 -31.31 -21.06
N LEU A 337 0.15 -30.84 -19.90
CA LEU A 337 0.23 -29.42 -19.54
C LEU A 337 1.69 -28.96 -19.36
N MET A 338 2.56 -29.80 -18.79
CA MET A 338 3.98 -29.49 -18.66
C MET A 338 4.70 -29.47 -20.02
N GLU A 339 4.32 -30.34 -20.96
CA GLU A 339 4.84 -30.32 -22.34
C GLU A 339 4.33 -29.10 -23.12
N ALA A 340 3.04 -28.76 -23.02
CA ALA A 340 2.46 -27.56 -23.62
C ALA A 340 3.15 -26.27 -23.13
N LEU A 341 3.50 -26.20 -21.85
CA LEU A 341 4.24 -25.07 -21.25
C LEU A 341 5.75 -25.05 -21.58
N GLN A 342 6.29 -26.09 -22.21
CA GLN A 342 7.66 -26.14 -22.72
C GLN A 342 7.73 -25.91 -24.24
N THR A 343 6.64 -26.22 -24.96
CA THR A 343 6.56 -26.13 -26.42
C THR A 343 5.91 -24.82 -26.91
N ASP A 344 4.91 -24.29 -26.21
CA ASP A 344 4.33 -22.96 -26.49
C ASP A 344 4.90 -21.90 -25.52
N GLU A 345 5.92 -21.16 -25.98
CA GLU A 345 6.48 -20.00 -25.27
C GLU A 345 5.45 -18.89 -24.95
N SER A 346 4.31 -18.87 -25.65
CA SER A 346 3.25 -17.87 -25.45
C SER A 346 2.27 -18.24 -24.32
N LEU A 347 2.07 -19.52 -24.03
CA LEU A 347 1.07 -20.02 -23.07
C LEU A 347 1.28 -19.45 -21.66
N LEU A 348 2.53 -19.49 -21.16
CA LEU A 348 2.88 -18.91 -19.86
C LEU A 348 2.60 -17.39 -19.81
N PRO A 349 3.05 -16.55 -20.76
CA PRO A 349 2.60 -15.16 -20.91
C PRO A 349 1.08 -14.97 -20.97
N GLN A 350 0.33 -15.81 -21.69
CA GLN A 350 -1.15 -15.72 -21.77
C GLN A 350 -1.80 -15.96 -20.40
N ILE A 351 -1.34 -16.97 -19.65
CA ILE A 351 -1.82 -17.27 -18.29
C ILE A 351 -1.48 -16.13 -17.33
N VAL A 352 -0.25 -15.62 -17.39
CA VAL A 352 0.20 -14.47 -16.59
C VAL A 352 -0.62 -13.21 -16.89
N ARG A 353 -1.08 -13.00 -18.13
CA ARG A 353 -1.95 -11.87 -18.53
C ARG A 353 -3.30 -11.86 -17.79
N GLN A 354 -3.78 -13.01 -17.30
CA GLN A 354 -5.00 -13.10 -16.48
C GLN A 354 -4.84 -12.41 -15.11
N GLY A 355 -3.60 -12.18 -14.67
CA GLY A 355 -3.26 -11.36 -13.49
C GLY A 355 -3.48 -9.86 -13.70
N SER A 356 -3.82 -9.39 -14.90
CA SER A 356 -4.04 -7.96 -15.21
C SER A 356 -5.17 -7.30 -14.40
N LYS A 357 -6.09 -8.09 -13.81
CA LYS A 357 -7.14 -7.63 -12.88
C LYS A 357 -6.71 -7.61 -11.41
N LEU A 358 -5.48 -8.04 -11.08
CA LEU A 358 -4.93 -8.04 -9.72
C LEU A 358 -4.19 -6.73 -9.47
N THR A 359 -4.92 -5.72 -9.00
CA THR A 359 -4.46 -4.36 -8.68
C THR A 359 -3.07 -4.34 -8.03
N GLY A 360 -2.11 -3.65 -8.63
CA GLY A 360 -0.74 -3.50 -8.08
C GLY A 360 0.24 -4.65 -8.37
N THR A 361 -0.17 -5.75 -9.01
CA THR A 361 0.75 -6.82 -9.44
C THR A 361 1.54 -6.47 -10.70
N ARG A 362 2.62 -7.21 -10.99
CA ARG A 362 3.44 -7.04 -12.21
C ARG A 362 2.62 -7.11 -13.52
N PRO A 363 1.66 -8.04 -13.72
CA PRO A 363 0.80 -8.04 -14.91
C PRO A 363 -0.19 -6.87 -14.98
N PHE A 364 -0.73 -6.41 -13.84
CA PHE A 364 -1.56 -5.20 -13.79
C PHE A 364 -0.77 -3.97 -14.24
N TRP A 365 0.43 -3.76 -13.69
CA TRP A 365 1.27 -2.63 -14.08
C TRP A 365 1.77 -2.73 -15.52
N ARG A 366 2.09 -3.93 -16.02
CA ARG A 366 2.40 -4.14 -17.45
C ARG A 366 1.23 -3.74 -18.34
N ASN A 367 0.00 -4.12 -17.99
CA ASN A 367 -1.20 -3.75 -18.75
C ASN A 367 -1.41 -2.22 -18.78
N LYS A 368 -1.34 -1.55 -17.61
CA LYS A 368 -1.45 -0.09 -17.52
C LYS A 368 -0.31 0.63 -18.27
N GLY A 369 0.90 0.06 -18.26
CA GLY A 369 2.04 0.55 -19.03
C GLY A 369 1.80 0.49 -20.54
N THR A 370 1.26 -0.62 -21.06
CA THR A 370 0.87 -0.74 -22.47
C THR A 370 -0.19 0.29 -22.85
N SER A 371 -1.23 0.48 -22.04
CA SER A 371 -2.26 1.51 -22.26
C SER A 371 -1.65 2.91 -22.33
N LEU A 372 -0.78 3.27 -21.38
CA LEU A 372 -0.13 4.59 -21.36
C LEU A 372 0.82 4.79 -22.54
N GLN A 373 1.50 3.75 -23.01
CA GLN A 373 2.31 3.83 -24.23
C GLN A 373 1.47 4.04 -25.50
N ALA A 374 0.23 3.55 -25.54
CA ALA A 374 -0.69 3.81 -26.65
C ALA A 374 -1.20 5.26 -26.59
N GLN A 375 -1.68 5.72 -25.43
CA GLN A 375 -2.08 7.11 -25.18
C GLN A 375 -0.94 8.09 -25.53
N ALA A 376 0.29 7.80 -25.12
CA ALA A 376 1.45 8.62 -25.44
C ALA A 376 1.74 8.68 -26.94
N ARG A 377 1.68 7.56 -27.68
CA ARG A 377 1.87 7.57 -29.15
C ARG A 377 0.76 8.34 -29.88
N PHE A 378 -0.47 8.32 -29.34
CA PHE A 378 -1.63 9.00 -29.95
C PHE A 378 -1.66 10.51 -29.70
N LEU A 379 -1.35 10.97 -28.47
CA LEU A 379 -1.45 12.39 -28.09
C LEU A 379 -0.18 13.21 -28.39
N THR A 380 1.01 12.60 -28.31
CA THR A 380 2.28 13.34 -28.47
C THR A 380 2.49 14.01 -29.84
N PRO A 381 1.91 13.55 -30.97
CA PRO A 381 1.97 14.27 -32.24
C PRO A 381 1.26 15.63 -32.26
N SER A 382 0.30 15.88 -31.35
CA SER A 382 -0.52 17.10 -31.32
C SER A 382 -0.46 17.88 -30.00
N MET A 383 0.08 17.30 -28.94
CA MET A 383 0.18 17.90 -27.60
C MET A 383 1.45 17.44 -26.90
N SER A 384 2.18 18.34 -26.25
CA SER A 384 3.36 17.95 -25.47
C SER A 384 3.01 17.60 -24.02
N PRO A 385 3.41 16.41 -23.51
CA PRO A 385 3.23 16.06 -22.10
C PRO A 385 4.27 16.75 -21.20
N VAL A 386 3.94 16.94 -19.93
CA VAL A 386 4.91 17.22 -18.84
C VAL A 386 4.81 16.16 -17.76
N PHE A 387 5.95 15.77 -17.17
CA PHE A 387 5.97 14.92 -15.99
C PHE A 387 5.88 15.74 -14.72
N VAL A 388 5.02 15.32 -13.80
CA VAL A 388 4.95 15.86 -12.44
C VAL A 388 5.00 14.69 -11.46
N THR A 389 5.86 14.77 -10.44
CA THR A 389 5.85 13.84 -9.30
C THR A 389 5.56 14.62 -8.03
N LEU A 390 4.63 14.12 -7.20
CA LEU A 390 4.26 14.73 -5.92
C LEU A 390 4.49 13.72 -4.79
N SER A 391 5.36 14.02 -3.83
CA SER A 391 5.50 13.21 -2.61
C SER A 391 4.43 13.54 -1.58
N ALA A 392 4.01 12.58 -0.76
CA ALA A 392 3.26 12.88 0.45
C ALA A 392 4.20 13.34 1.57
N ALA A 393 3.92 14.48 2.20
CA ALA A 393 4.56 14.88 3.45
C ALA A 393 3.60 14.65 4.63
N ASP A 394 3.15 13.40 4.76
CA ASP A 394 2.22 12.91 5.80
C ASP A 394 2.67 13.28 7.22
N MET A 395 3.97 13.28 7.48
CA MET A 395 4.58 13.70 8.75
C MET A 395 4.65 15.22 8.97
N GLN A 396 4.26 16.04 8.01
CA GLN A 396 4.35 17.51 8.08
C GLN A 396 3.00 18.21 7.97
N TRP A 397 2.09 17.71 7.12
CA TRP A 397 0.81 18.32 6.77
C TRP A 397 -0.15 18.45 7.96
N GLU A 398 -0.23 19.64 8.54
CA GLU A 398 -1.08 19.92 9.70
C GLU A 398 -2.57 19.80 9.38
N ASP A 399 -2.95 20.08 8.13
CA ASP A 399 -4.31 19.89 7.61
C ASP A 399 -4.73 18.41 7.54
N LEU A 400 -3.80 17.48 7.30
CA LEU A 400 -4.01 16.04 7.55
C LEU A 400 -4.15 15.76 9.06
N HIS A 401 -3.27 16.31 9.89
CA HIS A 401 -3.18 15.93 11.31
C HIS A 401 -4.44 16.24 12.11
N ARG A 402 -5.20 17.30 11.72
CA ARG A 402 -6.53 17.63 12.26
C ARG A 402 -7.54 16.48 12.21
N HIS A 403 -7.35 15.51 11.33
CA HIS A 403 -8.24 14.36 11.18
C HIS A 403 -7.89 13.18 12.10
N PHE A 404 -6.80 13.25 12.87
CA PHE A 404 -6.44 12.21 13.82
C PHE A 404 -7.16 12.38 15.17
N PRO A 405 -7.71 11.30 15.77
CA PRO A 405 -8.36 11.36 17.08
C PRO A 405 -7.45 11.92 18.17
N GLY A 406 -7.87 12.99 18.85
CA GLY A 406 -7.12 13.64 19.94
C GLY A 406 -6.14 14.74 19.51
N TYR A 407 -5.99 15.02 18.21
CA TYR A 407 -5.06 16.05 17.73
C TYR A 407 -5.28 17.44 18.36
N SER A 408 -6.55 17.82 18.63
CA SER A 408 -6.91 19.08 19.27
C SER A 408 -6.26 19.30 20.64
N THR A 409 -5.97 18.23 21.38
CA THR A 409 -5.30 18.28 22.69
C THR A 409 -3.80 18.49 22.53
N VAL A 410 -3.18 17.78 21.58
CA VAL A 410 -1.72 17.79 21.37
C VAL A 410 -1.27 18.96 20.49
N ALA A 411 -2.18 19.63 19.78
CA ALA A 411 -1.89 20.79 18.94
C ALA A 411 -1.28 21.98 19.71
N VAL A 412 -1.54 22.08 21.03
CA VAL A 412 -0.98 23.10 21.94
C VAL A 412 0.22 22.63 22.76
N GLU A 413 0.64 21.37 22.59
CA GLU A 413 1.81 20.81 23.29
C GLU A 413 3.15 21.21 22.64
N ASN A 414 4.24 20.92 23.35
CA ASN A 414 5.60 21.12 22.86
C ASN A 414 5.89 20.28 21.60
N ASP A 415 6.84 20.76 20.79
CA ASP A 415 7.16 20.17 19.50
C ASP A 415 7.75 18.74 19.56
N ARG A 416 8.22 18.24 20.71
CA ARG A 416 8.62 16.83 20.86
C ARG A 416 7.39 15.93 21.04
N SER A 417 6.52 16.23 22.00
CA SER A 417 5.24 15.50 22.19
C SER A 417 4.42 15.46 20.90
N ARG A 418 4.27 16.63 20.25
CA ARG A 418 3.51 16.79 19.00
C ARG A 418 4.09 15.94 17.86
N ARG A 419 5.42 15.84 17.74
CA ARG A 419 6.07 14.96 16.73
C ARG A 419 5.85 13.48 17.03
N GLN A 420 5.95 13.05 18.30
CA GLN A 420 5.67 11.67 18.69
C GLN A 420 4.22 11.28 18.39
N PHE A 421 3.26 12.12 18.79
CA PHE A 421 1.85 11.89 18.48
C PHE A 421 1.59 11.79 16.97
N ILE A 422 2.10 12.73 16.17
CA ILE A 422 1.94 12.69 14.70
C ILE A 422 2.53 11.40 14.11
N TRP A 423 3.70 10.96 14.59
CA TRP A 423 4.35 9.72 14.17
C TRP A 423 3.42 8.53 14.39
N ASP A 424 3.00 8.32 15.63
CA ASP A 424 2.13 7.21 16.04
C ASP A 424 0.79 7.26 15.31
N MET A 425 0.23 8.44 15.09
CA MET A 425 -1.01 8.61 14.33
C MET A 425 -0.85 8.24 12.85
N VAL A 426 0.23 8.64 12.17
CA VAL A 426 0.46 8.30 10.74
C VAL A 426 0.62 6.79 10.53
N GLN A 427 1.26 6.06 11.46
CA GLN A 427 1.41 4.61 11.32
C GLN A 427 0.09 3.87 11.59
N ASN A 428 -0.63 4.27 12.64
CA ASN A 428 -1.88 3.63 13.04
C ASN A 428 -3.04 4.00 12.11
N HIS A 429 -3.14 5.24 11.64
CA HIS A 429 -4.26 5.74 10.83
C HIS A 429 -3.95 5.81 9.33
N ALA A 430 -3.21 4.82 8.81
CA ALA A 430 -2.82 4.74 7.40
C ALA A 430 -3.99 4.84 6.41
N HIS A 431 -5.20 4.49 6.84
CA HIS A 431 -6.46 4.65 6.10
C HIS A 431 -6.92 6.11 5.97
N ILE A 432 -6.78 6.91 7.03
CA ILE A 432 -7.00 8.36 6.98
C ILE A 432 -5.96 9.01 6.06
N VAL A 433 -4.68 8.62 6.18
CA VAL A 433 -3.59 9.17 5.37
C VAL A 433 -3.76 8.88 3.87
N ALA A 434 -4.09 7.63 3.50
CA ALA A 434 -4.29 7.23 2.11
C ALA A 434 -5.46 8.00 1.45
N HIS A 435 -6.60 8.11 2.12
CA HIS A 435 -7.77 8.81 1.58
C HIS A 435 -7.58 10.33 1.55
N TYR A 436 -6.90 10.89 2.55
CA TYR A 436 -6.54 12.30 2.54
C TYR A 436 -5.59 12.65 1.38
N LEU A 437 -4.64 11.77 1.05
CA LEU A 437 -3.74 11.98 -0.09
C LEU A 437 -4.52 12.04 -1.41
N ASP A 438 -5.54 11.20 -1.59
CA ASP A 438 -6.42 11.27 -2.76
C ASP A 438 -7.24 12.56 -2.82
N ILE A 439 -7.90 12.96 -1.73
CA ILE A 439 -8.65 14.23 -1.66
C ILE A 439 -7.72 15.41 -1.98
N ARG A 440 -6.54 15.46 -1.36
CA ARG A 440 -5.54 16.51 -1.60
C ARG A 440 -5.10 16.50 -3.06
N PHE A 441 -4.84 15.33 -3.65
CA PHE A 441 -4.44 15.21 -5.05
C PHE A 441 -5.54 15.66 -6.01
N ARG A 442 -6.79 15.17 -5.87
CA ARG A 442 -7.89 15.54 -6.78
C ARG A 442 -8.19 17.03 -6.74
N LEU A 443 -8.27 17.63 -5.55
CA LEU A 443 -8.50 19.07 -5.41
C LEU A 443 -7.32 19.90 -5.97
N PHE A 444 -6.08 19.44 -5.82
CA PHE A 444 -4.91 20.09 -6.41
C PHE A 444 -4.84 19.91 -7.94
N LYS A 445 -5.22 18.72 -8.44
CA LYS A 445 -5.31 18.39 -9.87
C LYS A 445 -6.29 19.32 -10.58
N GLU A 446 -7.48 19.51 -10.01
CA GLU A 446 -8.56 20.31 -10.60
C GLU A 446 -8.40 21.82 -10.38
N HIS A 447 -8.13 22.28 -9.15
CA HIS A 447 -8.15 23.71 -8.84
C HIS A 447 -6.79 24.41 -8.96
N VAL A 448 -5.69 23.67 -9.14
CA VAL A 448 -4.33 24.25 -9.23
C VAL A 448 -3.58 23.80 -10.47
N LEU A 449 -3.48 22.50 -10.75
CA LEU A 449 -2.71 22.00 -11.90
C LEU A 449 -3.43 22.25 -13.23
N ARG A 450 -4.75 22.03 -13.31
CA ARG A 450 -5.53 22.22 -14.55
C ARG A 450 -5.54 23.69 -15.03
N PRO A 451 -5.81 24.70 -14.17
CA PRO A 451 -5.79 26.10 -14.60
C PRO A 451 -4.37 26.62 -14.88
N PHE A 452 -3.35 26.06 -14.21
CA PHE A 452 -1.95 26.47 -14.41
C PHE A 452 -1.34 25.93 -15.71
N PHE A 453 -1.59 24.66 -16.05
CA PHE A 453 -1.00 24.02 -17.22
C PHE A 453 -1.88 24.03 -18.47
N GLY A 454 -3.20 24.18 -18.35
CA GLY A 454 -4.11 24.09 -19.50
C GLY A 454 -4.12 22.73 -20.20
N TYR A 455 -3.81 21.64 -19.46
CA TYR A 455 -3.84 20.30 -20.02
C TYR A 455 -5.28 19.85 -20.30
N VAL A 456 -5.45 19.07 -21.37
CA VAL A 456 -6.75 18.47 -21.76
C VAL A 456 -6.78 16.96 -21.61
N ASP A 457 -5.62 16.36 -21.38
CA ASP A 457 -5.43 14.92 -21.22
C ASP A 457 -4.44 14.63 -20.09
N GLU A 458 -4.70 13.59 -19.32
CA GLU A 458 -3.97 13.28 -18.09
C GLU A 458 -3.83 11.78 -17.85
N TRP A 459 -2.79 11.41 -17.11
CA TRP A 459 -2.62 10.10 -16.52
C TRP A 459 -1.89 10.23 -15.18
N SER A 460 -2.31 9.48 -14.16
CA SER A 460 -1.63 9.48 -12.87
C SER A 460 -1.61 8.10 -12.20
N ARG A 461 -0.54 7.82 -11.45
CA ARG A 461 -0.33 6.61 -10.64
C ARG A 461 0.02 6.98 -9.20
N TYR A 462 -0.44 6.16 -8.25
CA TYR A 462 0.13 6.08 -6.90
C TYR A 462 1.28 5.03 -6.85
N GLU A 463 2.42 5.40 -6.26
CA GLU A 463 3.54 4.52 -5.89
C GLU A 463 3.83 4.69 -4.41
N TRP A 464 3.89 3.60 -3.63
CA TRP A 464 4.25 3.66 -2.21
C TRP A 464 5.73 3.35 -2.04
N GLN A 465 6.50 4.34 -1.60
CA GLN A 465 7.95 4.21 -1.43
C GLN A 465 8.30 3.65 -0.05
N ALA A 466 9.60 3.44 0.21
CA ALA A 466 10.12 2.63 1.32
C ALA A 466 9.54 2.89 2.72
N ARG A 467 9.05 4.10 3.05
CA ARG A 467 8.43 4.44 4.34
C ARG A 467 6.93 4.09 4.45
N GLY A 468 6.36 3.50 3.40
CA GLY A 468 4.91 3.30 3.25
C GLY A 468 4.13 4.56 2.84
N SER A 469 4.80 5.72 2.64
CA SER A 469 4.17 6.97 2.22
C SER A 469 3.94 7.04 0.71
N GLY A 470 2.73 7.42 0.31
CA GLY A 470 2.33 7.54 -1.10
C GLY A 470 3.09 8.63 -1.87
N HIS A 471 3.31 8.38 -3.16
CA HIS A 471 3.85 9.31 -4.15
C HIS A 471 2.96 9.25 -5.40
N LEU A 472 2.70 10.39 -6.02
CA LEU A 472 1.94 10.50 -7.25
C LEU A 472 2.89 10.72 -8.43
N HIS A 473 2.77 9.92 -9.48
CA HIS A 473 3.49 10.10 -10.74
C HIS A 473 2.49 10.41 -11.86
N CYS A 474 2.61 11.59 -12.48
CA CYS A 474 1.61 12.15 -13.39
C CYS A 474 2.22 12.54 -14.74
N LEU A 475 1.45 12.35 -15.82
CA LEU A 475 1.64 12.94 -17.14
C LEU A 475 0.44 13.84 -17.45
N PHE A 476 0.70 15.05 -17.93
CA PHE A 476 -0.33 16.01 -18.36
C PHE A 476 -0.01 16.50 -19.78
N TRP A 477 -0.90 16.25 -20.75
CA TRP A 477 -0.76 16.66 -22.15
C TRP A 477 -1.38 18.03 -22.40
N ILE A 478 -0.53 18.96 -22.86
CA ILE A 478 -0.85 20.38 -22.95
C ILE A 478 -0.84 20.79 -24.44
N PRO A 479 -1.97 21.25 -25.01
CA PRO A 479 -2.02 21.68 -26.42
C PRO A 479 -1.18 22.92 -26.73
N SER A 480 -0.98 23.81 -25.76
CA SER A 480 -0.17 25.03 -25.92
C SER A 480 1.33 24.82 -25.74
N ALA A 481 1.76 23.62 -25.34
CA ALA A 481 3.16 23.34 -25.06
C ALA A 481 3.94 23.00 -26.35
N PRO A 482 5.17 23.50 -26.53
CA PRO A 482 5.93 23.35 -27.77
C PRO A 482 6.20 21.87 -28.08
N PRO A 483 6.21 21.46 -29.36
CA PRO A 483 6.40 20.06 -29.76
C PRO A 483 7.68 19.43 -29.19
N LEU A 484 7.68 18.10 -29.07
CA LEU A 484 8.84 17.33 -28.59
C LEU A 484 9.97 17.19 -29.63
N ASP A 485 9.97 18.00 -30.70
CA ASP A 485 10.99 18.00 -31.75
C ASP A 485 12.00 19.13 -31.50
N VAL A 486 12.96 18.88 -30.61
CA VAL A 486 14.03 19.84 -30.27
C VAL A 486 15.28 19.67 -31.17
N THR A 487 15.11 19.23 -32.41
CA THR A 487 16.22 18.98 -33.35
C THR A 487 16.89 20.26 -33.86
N THR A 488 16.13 21.33 -34.12
CA THR A 488 16.66 22.64 -34.55
C THR A 488 17.04 23.53 -33.37
N ALA A 489 17.83 24.60 -33.62
CA ALA A 489 18.21 25.55 -32.56
C ALA A 489 17.02 26.42 -32.14
N GLU A 490 16.16 26.73 -33.09
CA GLU A 490 14.95 27.53 -32.97
C GLU A 490 13.92 26.80 -32.12
N ALA A 491 13.70 25.51 -32.37
CA ALA A 491 12.84 24.67 -31.55
C ALA A 491 13.38 24.50 -30.13
N ARG A 492 14.70 24.36 -29.94
CA ARG A 492 15.33 24.37 -28.61
C ARG A 492 15.09 25.68 -27.87
N ALA A 493 15.20 26.83 -28.55
CA ALA A 493 14.97 28.14 -27.95
C ALA A 493 13.50 28.33 -27.55
N GLN A 494 12.54 28.01 -28.43
CA GLN A 494 11.10 28.05 -28.13
C GLN A 494 10.74 27.12 -26.96
N PHE A 495 11.28 25.90 -26.95
CA PHE A 495 11.07 24.93 -25.87
C PHE A 495 11.62 25.44 -24.54
N ALA A 496 12.84 26.01 -24.54
CA ALA A 496 13.45 26.60 -23.37
C ALA A 496 12.65 27.80 -22.84
N GLN A 497 12.20 28.69 -23.71
CA GLN A 497 11.42 29.89 -23.35
C GLN A 497 10.09 29.53 -22.69
N TYR A 498 9.31 28.62 -23.30
CA TYR A 498 8.01 28.20 -22.76
C TYR A 498 8.12 27.56 -21.37
N TRP A 499 9.06 26.62 -21.20
CA TRP A 499 9.22 25.93 -19.93
C TRP A 499 9.95 26.78 -18.88
N GLY A 500 10.83 27.69 -19.29
CA GLY A 500 11.50 28.66 -18.42
C GLY A 500 10.56 29.67 -17.76
N ALA A 501 9.43 30.01 -18.40
CA ALA A 501 8.38 30.83 -17.79
C ALA A 501 7.65 30.13 -16.64
N ASN A 502 7.68 28.79 -16.59
CA ASN A 502 6.88 27.95 -15.70
C ASN A 502 7.68 27.12 -14.69
N ILE A 503 8.98 26.94 -14.93
CA ILE A 503 9.89 26.09 -14.15
C ILE A 503 11.16 26.89 -13.85
N THR A 504 11.64 26.81 -12.61
CA THR A 504 12.84 27.48 -12.14
C THR A 504 13.76 26.53 -11.37
N ALA A 505 15.07 26.79 -11.41
CA ALA A 505 16.04 26.28 -10.44
C ALA A 505 16.84 27.45 -9.83
N TRP A 506 16.18 28.61 -9.71
CA TRP A 506 16.72 29.82 -9.11
C TRP A 506 16.26 29.93 -7.65
N ASN A 507 17.23 29.96 -6.74
CA ASN A 507 16.98 30.20 -5.33
C ASN A 507 17.03 31.71 -5.03
N PRO A 508 15.99 32.32 -4.42
CA PRO A 508 16.04 33.71 -3.99
C PRO A 508 17.11 33.98 -2.92
N ASP A 509 17.36 33.02 -2.01
CA ASP A 509 18.40 33.12 -0.98
C ASP A 509 19.03 31.74 -0.69
N GLN A 510 20.28 31.59 -1.13
CA GLN A 510 21.09 30.38 -0.93
C GLN A 510 21.74 30.29 0.47
N LEU A 511 21.80 31.40 1.20
CA LEU A 511 22.44 31.49 2.52
C LEU A 511 21.41 31.53 3.66
N ARG A 512 20.11 31.65 3.33
CA ARG A 512 19.00 31.63 4.28
C ARG A 512 19.13 30.47 5.28
N PRO A 513 19.14 30.73 6.59
CA PRO A 513 19.19 29.66 7.59
C PRO A 513 17.92 28.78 7.52
N PRO A 514 18.01 27.48 7.90
CA PRO A 514 16.84 26.62 8.02
C PRO A 514 15.90 27.09 9.14
N ASP A 515 14.60 27.08 8.87
CA ASP A 515 13.58 27.36 9.89
C ASP A 515 13.59 26.30 11.01
N ALA A 516 13.35 26.73 12.25
CA ALA A 516 13.25 25.83 13.41
C ALA A 516 12.09 24.82 13.28
N ARG A 517 10.99 25.22 12.63
CA ARG A 517 9.87 24.35 12.24
C ARG A 517 9.88 24.20 10.73
N ASN A 518 9.69 22.98 10.23
CA ASN A 518 9.65 22.72 8.79
C ASN A 518 8.54 23.56 8.12
N PRO A 519 8.80 24.36 7.06
CA PRO A 519 7.79 25.19 6.40
C PRO A 519 6.59 24.38 5.85
N ALA A 520 6.78 23.11 5.52
CA ALA A 520 5.67 22.20 5.17
C ALA A 520 4.71 21.87 6.34
N SER A 521 5.02 22.31 7.55
CA SER A 521 4.18 22.20 8.76
C SER A 521 3.62 23.54 9.26
N LEU A 522 3.65 24.60 8.44
CA LEU A 522 2.89 25.82 8.71
C LEU A 522 1.39 25.58 8.44
N HIS A 523 0.51 26.35 9.07
CA HIS A 523 -0.90 26.36 8.67
C HIS A 523 -1.03 27.04 7.30
N ARG A 524 -1.97 26.61 6.45
CA ARG A 524 -2.16 27.20 5.11
C ARG A 524 -2.41 28.71 5.11
N LYS A 525 -2.95 29.27 6.20
CA LYS A 525 -3.12 30.73 6.41
C LYS A 525 -1.82 31.50 6.69
N ASP A 526 -0.77 30.81 7.14
CA ASP A 526 0.52 31.40 7.51
C ASP A 526 1.55 31.28 6.37
N VAL A 527 1.25 30.48 5.34
CA VAL A 527 2.08 30.33 4.13
C VAL A 527 1.86 31.52 3.20
N THR A 528 2.90 32.34 3.02
CA THR A 528 2.85 33.53 2.15
C THR A 528 3.54 33.30 0.80
N ASN A 529 3.07 33.97 -0.26
CA ASN A 529 3.68 33.92 -1.59
C ASN A 529 4.86 34.92 -1.69
N THR A 530 5.86 34.76 -0.82
CA THR A 530 7.05 35.65 -0.74
C THR A 530 8.32 34.94 -1.18
N ALA A 531 9.33 35.72 -1.59
CA ALA A 531 10.64 35.19 -1.99
C ALA A 531 11.35 34.46 -0.84
N ASP A 532 11.25 34.96 0.40
CA ASP A 532 11.77 34.29 1.60
C ASP A 532 11.08 32.94 1.84
N GLN A 533 9.75 32.92 1.84
CA GLN A 533 8.98 31.69 2.06
C GLN A 533 9.28 30.65 0.98
N PHE A 534 9.46 31.09 -0.28
CA PHE A 534 9.87 30.21 -1.37
C PHE A 534 11.28 29.64 -1.13
N ALA A 535 12.27 30.47 -0.79
CA ALA A 535 13.63 30.03 -0.44
C ALA A 535 13.63 29.03 0.73
N ALA A 536 12.80 29.25 1.76
CA ALA A 536 12.61 28.32 2.87
C ALA A 536 12.15 26.93 2.40
N PHE A 537 11.14 26.88 1.52
CA PHE A 537 10.67 25.63 0.93
C PHE A 537 11.74 24.98 0.01
N LEU A 538 12.44 25.75 -0.83
CA LEU A 538 13.51 25.24 -1.70
C LEU A 538 14.63 24.60 -0.87
N ASN A 539 15.18 25.34 0.09
CA ASN A 539 16.29 24.91 0.95
C ASN A 539 15.92 23.68 1.79
N ARG A 540 14.64 23.50 2.13
CA ARG A 540 14.16 22.34 2.90
C ARG A 540 13.79 21.11 2.06
N LEU A 541 13.25 21.30 0.84
CA LEU A 541 12.59 20.23 0.08
C LEU A 541 13.26 19.88 -1.25
N GLN A 542 13.89 20.84 -1.92
CA GLN A 542 14.36 20.71 -3.32
C GLN A 542 15.89 20.59 -3.45
N VAL A 543 16.67 20.86 -2.41
CA VAL A 543 18.15 20.79 -2.45
C VAL A 543 18.65 19.35 -2.34
N HIS A 544 19.42 18.90 -3.34
CA HIS A 544 20.16 17.65 -3.34
C HIS A 544 21.43 17.76 -2.47
N SER A 545 21.24 17.71 -1.14
CA SER A 545 22.28 18.03 -0.15
C SER A 545 23.48 17.07 -0.12
N THR A 546 23.31 15.79 -0.46
CA THR A 546 24.42 14.82 -0.46
C THR A 546 24.18 13.68 -1.45
N CYS A 547 25.15 13.46 -2.33
CA CYS A 547 25.20 12.27 -3.18
C CYS A 547 25.49 11.02 -2.33
N ARG A 548 24.64 9.98 -2.43
CA ARG A 548 24.71 8.75 -1.61
C ARG A 548 24.61 7.48 -2.45
N VAL A 549 25.43 6.48 -2.12
CA VAL A 549 25.35 5.10 -2.61
C VAL A 549 24.32 4.33 -1.77
N PRO A 550 23.53 3.39 -2.34
CA PRO A 550 23.29 3.15 -3.77
C PRO A 550 22.15 4.03 -4.32
N TYR A 551 21.67 5.03 -3.57
CA TYR A 551 20.47 5.81 -3.94
C TYR A 551 20.63 6.56 -5.28
N CYS A 552 21.52 7.56 -5.31
CA CYS A 552 21.76 8.39 -6.49
C CYS A 552 23.14 8.17 -7.11
N LEU A 553 24.18 7.89 -6.31
CA LEU A 553 25.47 7.47 -6.83
C LEU A 553 25.38 6.07 -7.42
N ARG A 554 25.81 5.92 -8.68
CA ARG A 554 25.81 4.64 -9.41
C ARG A 554 27.13 4.47 -10.17
N PRO A 555 27.77 3.29 -10.11
CA PRO A 555 28.93 2.98 -10.96
C PRO A 555 28.48 2.94 -12.43
N LYS A 556 29.39 3.33 -13.34
CA LYS A 556 29.16 3.15 -14.78
C LYS A 556 29.38 1.68 -15.13
N LYS A 557 28.35 1.00 -15.67
CA LYS A 557 28.45 -0.42 -16.06
C LYS A 557 29.54 -0.58 -17.13
N GLY A 558 30.60 -1.33 -16.81
CA GLY A 558 31.74 -1.54 -17.70
C GLY A 558 32.75 -0.39 -17.74
N SER A 559 32.91 0.38 -16.66
CA SER A 559 33.93 1.44 -16.58
C SER A 559 34.42 1.62 -15.14
N GLU A 560 35.73 1.77 -14.98
CA GLU A 560 36.40 2.04 -13.69
C GLU A 560 36.23 3.49 -13.21
N ALA A 561 35.58 4.34 -14.01
CA ALA A 561 35.32 5.73 -13.65
C ALA A 561 34.46 5.83 -12.35
N PRO A 562 34.75 6.80 -11.46
CA PRO A 562 34.07 6.90 -10.17
C PRO A 562 32.55 7.02 -10.30
N PRO A 563 31.78 6.52 -9.32
CA PRO A 563 30.33 6.46 -9.40
C PRO A 563 29.73 7.87 -9.54
N SER A 564 28.91 8.05 -10.57
CA SER A 564 28.29 9.34 -10.91
C SER A 564 26.87 9.43 -10.36
N CYS A 565 26.39 10.65 -10.07
CA CYS A 565 25.00 10.86 -9.67
C CYS A 565 24.04 10.63 -10.86
N ARG A 566 23.12 9.66 -10.72
CA ARG A 566 22.10 9.30 -11.72
C ARG A 566 21.12 10.43 -12.08
N PHE A 567 21.09 11.49 -11.27
CA PHE A 567 20.26 12.69 -11.44
C PHE A 567 21.07 13.90 -11.96
N PHE A 568 22.34 13.66 -12.34
CA PHE A 568 23.30 14.62 -12.89
C PHE A 568 23.67 15.78 -11.95
N PHE A 569 23.63 15.57 -10.63
CA PHE A 569 24.11 16.55 -9.65
C PHE A 569 25.63 16.41 -9.39
N PRO A 570 26.38 17.53 -9.23
CA PRO A 570 25.94 18.91 -9.45
C PRO A 570 25.67 19.21 -10.94
N ARG A 571 24.60 19.95 -11.23
CA ARG A 571 24.25 20.37 -12.61
C ARG A 571 25.00 21.67 -12.96
N PRO A 572 25.40 21.89 -14.23
CA PRO A 572 25.95 23.17 -14.67
C PRO A 572 24.98 24.33 -14.37
N LEU A 573 25.51 25.53 -14.16
CA LEU A 573 24.71 26.74 -13.95
C LEU A 573 24.36 27.37 -15.30
N PHE A 574 23.15 27.92 -15.40
CA PHE A 574 22.67 28.62 -16.60
C PHE A 574 21.94 29.89 -16.16
N PRO A 575 22.29 31.09 -16.67
CA PRO A 575 21.56 32.31 -16.36
C PRO A 575 20.14 32.25 -16.95
N ASP A 576 20.04 31.80 -18.19
CA ASP A 576 18.81 31.67 -18.96
C ASP A 576 18.33 30.21 -19.04
N PRO A 577 17.04 29.96 -19.37
CA PRO A 577 16.55 28.62 -19.67
C PRO A 577 17.21 28.07 -20.94
N VAL A 578 17.57 26.78 -20.93
CA VAL A 578 18.26 26.12 -22.06
C VAL A 578 17.75 24.71 -22.31
N VAL A 579 17.89 24.24 -23.54
CA VAL A 579 17.86 22.81 -23.89
C VAL A 579 19.27 22.40 -24.32
N THR A 580 19.96 21.62 -23.49
CA THR A 580 21.40 21.32 -23.60
C THR A 580 21.70 19.81 -23.55
N GLN A 581 22.89 19.42 -24.03
CA GLN A 581 23.47 18.08 -23.85
C GLN A 581 24.56 18.04 -22.76
N GLU A 582 24.96 19.18 -22.16
CA GLU A 582 25.99 19.23 -21.11
C GLU A 582 25.61 18.40 -19.87
N ILE A 583 24.32 18.38 -19.53
CA ILE A 583 23.77 17.55 -18.45
C ILE A 583 23.77 16.07 -18.84
N ASN A 584 23.57 15.75 -20.13
CA ASN A 584 23.44 14.39 -20.64
C ASN A 584 23.84 14.30 -22.11
N HIS A 585 25.08 13.86 -22.37
CA HIS A 585 25.64 13.60 -23.70
C HIS A 585 24.85 12.59 -24.56
N LYS A 586 23.85 11.89 -24.00
CA LYS A 586 23.01 10.92 -24.73
C LYS A 586 21.69 11.49 -25.26
N GLY A 587 21.41 12.78 -25.03
CA GLY A 587 20.20 13.42 -25.54
C GLY A 587 19.82 14.68 -24.77
N TRP A 588 19.26 15.63 -25.52
CA TRP A 588 18.83 16.95 -25.06
C TRP A 588 17.99 16.89 -23.78
N LEU A 589 18.32 17.74 -22.80
CA LEU A 589 17.52 17.97 -21.60
C LEU A 589 17.25 19.47 -21.44
N PHE A 590 16.03 19.81 -21.05
CA PHE A 590 15.70 21.15 -20.56
C PHE A 590 16.31 21.36 -19.16
N SER A 591 16.95 22.51 -18.95
CA SER A 591 17.14 23.12 -17.63
C SER A 591 16.57 24.54 -17.66
N PRO A 592 15.85 24.97 -16.61
CA PRO A 592 15.56 26.38 -16.42
C PRO A 592 16.81 27.15 -16.00
N SER A 593 16.67 28.48 -15.90
CA SER A 593 17.58 29.37 -15.16
C SER A 593 17.92 28.82 -13.79
N ARG A 594 19.20 28.90 -13.43
CA ARG A 594 19.81 28.12 -12.35
C ARG A 594 21.03 28.83 -11.77
N ASN A 595 20.86 29.41 -10.58
CA ASN A 595 21.97 29.95 -9.77
C ASN A 595 22.56 28.93 -8.78
N GLN A 596 21.95 27.75 -8.61
CA GLN A 596 22.37 26.75 -7.63
C GLN A 596 22.50 25.35 -8.26
N ALA A 597 23.71 24.78 -8.19
CA ALA A 597 24.09 23.56 -8.90
C ALA A 597 23.48 22.27 -8.31
N ASN A 598 23.13 22.28 -7.03
CA ASN A 598 22.50 21.14 -6.32
C ASN A 598 20.99 21.30 -6.07
N LEU A 599 20.36 22.36 -6.56
CA LEU A 599 18.92 22.58 -6.43
C LEU A 599 18.16 21.79 -7.52
N ASN A 600 17.10 21.05 -7.17
CA ASN A 600 16.22 20.48 -8.19
C ASN A 600 15.37 21.57 -8.86
N GLN A 601 14.97 21.35 -10.11
CA GLN A 601 14.05 22.26 -10.80
C GLN A 601 12.62 22.06 -10.29
N CYS A 602 11.87 23.15 -10.14
CA CYS A 602 10.51 23.11 -9.64
C CYS A 602 9.67 24.25 -10.23
N THR A 603 8.36 24.20 -10.03
CA THR A 603 7.47 25.35 -10.23
C THR A 603 7.17 25.96 -8.85
N PRO A 604 7.25 27.29 -8.65
CA PRO A 604 6.96 27.90 -7.35
C PRO A 604 5.56 27.57 -6.83
N LEU A 605 4.55 27.62 -7.72
CA LEU A 605 3.16 27.25 -7.45
C LEU A 605 3.00 25.78 -7.03
N LEU A 606 3.80 24.84 -7.57
CA LEU A 606 3.78 23.45 -7.08
C LEU A 606 4.46 23.33 -5.71
N THR A 607 5.65 23.92 -5.53
CA THR A 607 6.43 23.84 -4.29
C THR A 607 5.67 24.42 -3.09
N ILE A 608 5.13 25.64 -3.23
CA ILE A 608 4.38 26.32 -2.16
C ILE A 608 2.95 25.75 -2.05
N GLY A 609 2.29 25.47 -3.18
CA GLY A 609 0.88 25.03 -3.19
C GLY A 609 0.67 23.60 -2.67
N TRP A 610 1.61 22.69 -2.93
CA TRP A 610 1.55 21.29 -2.48
C TRP A 610 2.16 21.08 -1.07
N MET A 611 3.15 21.91 -0.70
CA MET A 611 3.87 21.84 0.60
C MET A 611 4.56 20.49 0.85
N ALA A 612 5.20 19.91 -0.17
CA ALA A 612 6.06 18.72 -0.05
C ALA A 612 7.09 18.70 -1.19
N ASN A 613 8.00 17.72 -1.21
CA ASN A 613 8.91 17.55 -2.34
C ASN A 613 8.13 17.24 -3.63
N THR A 614 8.47 17.92 -4.71
CA THR A 614 7.88 17.77 -6.05
C THR A 614 8.97 17.71 -7.11
N ASP A 615 8.80 16.89 -8.13
CA ASP A 615 9.69 16.87 -9.30
C ASP A 615 8.89 17.26 -10.54
N ILE A 616 9.48 18.04 -11.44
CA ILE A 616 8.86 18.43 -12.71
C ILE A 616 9.88 18.36 -13.84
N GLN A 617 9.52 17.64 -14.92
CA GLN A 617 10.40 17.49 -16.08
C GLN A 617 9.57 17.50 -17.36
N PRO A 618 9.72 18.50 -18.23
CA PRO A 618 9.26 18.39 -19.60
C PRO A 618 10.18 17.41 -20.36
N PRO A 619 9.65 16.35 -21.01
CA PRO A 619 10.40 15.49 -21.90
C PRO A 619 10.78 16.23 -23.19
N THR A 620 11.85 15.80 -23.84
CA THR A 620 12.42 16.41 -25.05
C THR A 620 12.31 15.51 -26.29
N SER A 621 11.54 14.43 -26.21
CA SER A 621 11.27 13.48 -27.30
C SER A 621 10.20 12.46 -26.89
N LEU A 622 9.51 11.86 -27.86
CA LEU A 622 8.64 10.69 -27.60
C LEU A 622 9.43 9.50 -27.01
N HIS A 623 10.72 9.37 -27.33
CA HIS A 623 11.59 8.37 -26.69
C HIS A 623 11.79 8.64 -25.19
N ALA A 624 11.93 9.90 -24.78
CA ALA A 624 11.94 10.28 -23.37
C ALA A 624 10.60 9.98 -22.68
N VAL A 625 9.47 10.22 -23.38
CA VAL A 625 8.12 9.85 -22.90
C VAL A 625 8.02 8.34 -22.63
N LEU A 626 8.28 7.51 -23.64
CA LEU A 626 8.22 6.05 -23.52
C LEU A 626 9.23 5.50 -22.49
N SER A 627 10.41 6.13 -22.38
CA SER A 627 11.43 5.79 -21.37
C SER A 627 10.98 6.10 -19.94
N TYR A 628 10.25 7.20 -19.70
CA TYR A 628 9.65 7.47 -18.39
C TYR A 628 8.57 6.44 -18.07
N ILE A 629 7.69 6.14 -19.03
CA ILE A 629 6.62 5.14 -18.87
C ILE A 629 7.20 3.77 -18.46
N GLY A 630 8.28 3.33 -19.11
CA GLY A 630 9.01 2.12 -18.71
C GLY A 630 9.64 2.20 -17.31
N LYS A 631 10.14 3.36 -16.89
CA LYS A 631 10.80 3.59 -15.59
C LYS A 631 9.85 3.80 -14.40
N TYR A 632 8.61 4.23 -14.62
CA TYR A 632 7.69 4.64 -13.55
C TYR A 632 6.33 3.90 -13.57
N VAL A 633 5.95 3.22 -14.65
CA VAL A 633 4.80 2.30 -14.64
C VAL A 633 5.26 0.85 -14.45
N SER A 634 6.22 0.39 -15.25
CA SER A 634 6.67 -1.02 -15.26
C SER A 634 7.73 -1.37 -14.21
N LYS A 635 8.13 -0.44 -13.36
CA LYS A 635 9.18 -0.62 -12.34
C LYS A 635 8.68 -1.52 -11.21
N PRO A 636 9.28 -2.71 -10.99
CA PRO A 636 8.98 -3.53 -9.83
C PRO A 636 9.69 -2.99 -8.59
N GLU A 637 9.08 -3.14 -7.42
CA GLU A 637 9.62 -2.64 -6.14
C GLU A 637 10.78 -3.49 -5.60
N LYS A 638 10.88 -4.74 -6.08
CA LYS A 638 12.01 -5.66 -5.90
C LYS A 638 12.46 -6.20 -7.27
N LEU A 639 13.60 -6.88 -7.31
CA LEU A 639 13.91 -7.75 -8.45
C LEU A 639 12.96 -8.95 -8.44
N SER A 640 11.95 -8.93 -9.32
CA SER A 640 11.04 -10.06 -9.53
C SER A 640 11.75 -11.21 -10.25
N LEU A 641 11.49 -12.44 -9.83
CA LEU A 641 11.90 -13.65 -10.56
C LEU A 641 11.29 -13.68 -11.98
N SER A 642 11.90 -14.44 -12.89
CA SER A 642 11.31 -14.77 -14.19
C SER A 642 10.02 -15.59 -14.02
N TYR A 643 9.12 -15.57 -15.00
CA TYR A 643 7.92 -16.40 -14.94
C TYR A 643 8.25 -17.91 -14.97
N ILE A 644 9.41 -18.30 -15.51
CA ILE A 644 9.91 -19.68 -15.58
C ILE A 644 10.34 -20.17 -14.17
N GLU A 645 11.02 -19.33 -13.38
CA GLU A 645 11.34 -19.63 -11.97
C GLU A 645 10.10 -19.70 -11.08
N LEU A 646 9.06 -18.92 -11.40
CA LEU A 646 7.77 -18.99 -10.70
C LEU A 646 6.99 -20.25 -11.09
N GLN A 647 7.07 -20.66 -12.37
CA GLN A 647 6.54 -21.93 -12.84
C GLN A 647 7.26 -23.11 -12.14
N SER A 648 8.60 -23.17 -12.14
CA SER A 648 9.31 -24.30 -11.50
C SER A 648 8.99 -24.45 -10.00
N GLN A 649 8.74 -23.34 -9.29
CA GLN A 649 8.25 -23.34 -7.90
C GLN A 649 6.80 -23.83 -7.71
N VAL A 650 6.02 -23.95 -8.79
CA VAL A 650 4.59 -24.31 -8.77
C VAL A 650 4.34 -25.73 -9.30
N MET A 651 5.17 -26.25 -10.21
CA MET A 651 4.94 -27.53 -10.91
C MET A 651 4.94 -28.78 -10.02
N PRO A 652 5.76 -28.90 -8.97
CA PRO A 652 5.75 -30.09 -8.11
C PRO A 652 4.41 -30.36 -7.41
N TYR A 653 3.54 -29.34 -7.35
CA TYR A 653 2.41 -29.32 -6.41
C TYR A 653 1.03 -29.32 -7.07
N ILE A 654 0.95 -29.31 -8.42
CA ILE A 654 -0.30 -29.30 -9.20
C ILE A 654 -1.25 -30.42 -8.75
N ASN A 655 -2.57 -30.16 -8.78
CA ASN A 655 -3.59 -31.20 -8.53
C ASN A 655 -3.94 -31.89 -9.84
N ASP A 656 -3.68 -33.19 -9.92
CA ASP A 656 -3.76 -33.99 -11.14
C ASP A 656 -5.21 -34.16 -11.66
N ARG A 657 -6.23 -33.92 -10.82
CA ARG A 657 -7.66 -33.93 -11.23
C ARG A 657 -8.13 -32.68 -11.97
N ALA A 658 -7.37 -31.58 -11.90
CA ALA A 658 -7.68 -30.34 -12.61
C ALA A 658 -6.39 -29.53 -12.85
N PRO A 659 -5.45 -30.05 -13.68
CA PRO A 659 -4.08 -29.53 -13.74
C PRO A 659 -4.02 -28.05 -14.08
N LEU A 660 -4.71 -27.62 -15.15
CA LEU A 660 -4.72 -26.23 -15.60
C LEU A 660 -5.32 -25.28 -14.54
N LEU A 661 -6.46 -25.64 -13.92
CA LEU A 661 -7.06 -24.81 -12.88
C LEU A 661 -6.16 -24.69 -11.65
N SER A 662 -5.46 -25.77 -11.29
CA SER A 662 -4.43 -25.72 -10.25
C SER A 662 -3.32 -24.76 -10.66
N PHE A 663 -2.68 -24.98 -11.81
CA PHE A 663 -1.59 -24.17 -12.35
C PHE A 663 -1.94 -22.68 -12.35
N VAL A 664 -3.02 -22.30 -13.02
CA VAL A 664 -3.41 -20.90 -13.22
C VAL A 664 -3.70 -20.25 -11.87
N SER A 665 -4.47 -20.92 -10.99
CA SER A 665 -4.75 -20.39 -9.66
C SER A 665 -3.48 -20.16 -8.84
N ARG A 666 -2.50 -21.07 -8.92
CA ARG A 666 -1.22 -20.95 -8.19
C ARG A 666 -0.35 -19.83 -8.73
N MET A 667 -0.21 -19.73 -10.05
CA MET A 667 0.56 -18.66 -10.69
C MET A 667 -0.03 -17.28 -10.37
N LEU A 668 -1.35 -17.12 -10.48
CA LEU A 668 -2.03 -15.87 -10.12
C LEU A 668 -1.91 -15.53 -8.62
N ASN A 669 -1.91 -16.54 -7.75
CA ASN A 669 -1.62 -16.34 -6.34
C ASN A 669 -0.16 -15.91 -6.10
N LYS A 670 0.81 -16.61 -6.69
CA LYS A 670 2.25 -16.32 -6.55
C LYS A 670 2.60 -14.91 -7.05
N LEU A 671 1.91 -14.41 -8.07
CA LEU A 671 2.01 -13.04 -8.59
C LEU A 671 1.61 -11.94 -7.57
N ILE A 672 0.74 -12.26 -6.59
CA ILE A 672 0.42 -11.35 -5.47
C ILE A 672 1.58 -11.33 -4.44
N GLY A 673 2.30 -12.45 -4.33
CA GLY A 673 3.44 -12.65 -3.43
C GLY A 673 4.78 -12.09 -3.88
N GLU A 674 4.88 -11.49 -5.08
CA GLU A 674 6.16 -10.99 -5.63
C GLU A 674 6.75 -9.79 -4.89
N ARG A 675 5.92 -9.01 -4.19
CA ARG A 675 6.30 -7.73 -3.59
C ARG A 675 5.67 -7.50 -2.23
N ASP A 676 6.24 -6.52 -1.55
CA ASP A 676 5.76 -6.02 -0.26
C ASP A 676 4.60 -5.04 -0.51
N TRP A 677 3.57 -5.02 0.36
CA TRP A 677 2.40 -4.14 0.28
C TRP A 677 2.36 -3.23 1.51
N SER A 678 2.30 -1.90 1.31
CA SER A 678 2.36 -0.97 2.45
C SER A 678 1.04 -0.82 3.19
N ALA A 679 1.08 -0.36 4.44
CA ALA A 679 -0.10 -0.10 5.24
C ALA A 679 -1.04 0.96 4.63
N GLN A 680 -0.48 1.99 3.97
CA GLN A 680 -1.26 3.00 3.24
C GLN A 680 -1.81 2.42 1.94
N GLU A 681 -1.03 1.64 1.19
CA GLU A 681 -1.46 1.00 -0.07
C GLU A 681 -2.62 0.01 0.14
N VAL A 682 -2.49 -0.89 1.13
CA VAL A 682 -3.56 -1.81 1.50
C VAL A 682 -4.81 -1.01 1.87
N SER A 683 -4.66 0.07 2.64
CA SER A 683 -5.80 0.92 2.98
C SER A 683 -6.44 1.60 1.76
N HIS A 684 -5.63 2.11 0.83
CA HIS A 684 -6.07 2.71 -0.44
C HIS A 684 -6.93 1.74 -1.26
N ILE A 685 -6.48 0.49 -1.38
CA ILE A 685 -7.17 -0.57 -2.13
C ILE A 685 -8.45 -1.03 -1.41
N LEU A 686 -8.45 -1.13 -0.07
CA LEU A 686 -9.64 -1.50 0.71
C LEU A 686 -10.71 -0.40 0.74
N LEU A 687 -10.29 0.86 0.72
CA LEU A 687 -11.15 2.04 0.53
C LEU A 687 -11.63 2.20 -0.92
N GLN A 688 -11.27 1.26 -1.81
CA GLN A 688 -11.63 1.20 -3.22
C GLN A 688 -11.13 2.38 -4.07
N ILE A 689 -10.12 3.12 -3.60
CA ILE A 689 -9.54 4.25 -4.31
C ILE A 689 -8.70 3.73 -5.50
N PRO A 690 -8.81 4.29 -6.71
CA PRO A 690 -7.98 3.88 -7.85
C PRO A 690 -6.48 4.09 -7.56
N VAL A 691 -5.65 3.07 -7.82
CA VAL A 691 -4.18 3.20 -7.77
C VAL A 691 -3.61 3.86 -9.03
N GLN A 692 -4.43 4.05 -10.06
CA GLN A 692 -4.10 4.70 -11.34
C GLN A 692 -5.36 5.26 -11.98
N ASP A 693 -5.25 6.46 -12.55
CA ASP A 693 -6.30 7.26 -13.20
C ASP A 693 -5.85 7.78 -14.59
N SER A 694 -6.77 8.02 -15.51
CA SER A 694 -6.51 8.37 -16.93
C SER A 694 -7.72 9.02 -17.61
N SER A 695 -7.52 10.12 -18.32
CA SER A 695 -8.54 10.76 -19.18
C SER A 695 -8.98 9.90 -20.37
N ARG A 696 -8.13 8.93 -20.79
CA ARG A 696 -8.42 8.04 -21.93
C ARG A 696 -8.54 6.59 -21.49
N GLY A 697 -9.63 5.95 -21.91
CA GLY A 697 -9.73 4.49 -21.99
C GLY A 697 -8.97 3.96 -23.20
N VAL A 698 -8.37 2.77 -23.08
CA VAL A 698 -7.69 2.07 -24.19
C VAL A 698 -8.26 0.67 -24.31
N VAL A 699 -8.89 0.39 -25.46
CA VAL A 699 -9.39 -0.94 -25.81
C VAL A 699 -8.28 -1.70 -26.54
N SER A 700 -8.09 -2.98 -26.21
CA SER A 700 -7.31 -3.90 -27.03
C SER A 700 -8.26 -4.66 -27.94
N LEU A 701 -8.06 -4.56 -29.25
CA LEU A 701 -8.71 -5.42 -30.23
C LEU A 701 -7.78 -6.61 -30.52
N ASP A 702 -8.36 -7.76 -30.84
CA ASP A 702 -7.63 -8.81 -31.53
C ASP A 702 -7.71 -8.54 -33.04
N CYS A 703 -6.59 -8.73 -33.74
CA CYS A 703 -6.48 -8.51 -35.18
C CYS A 703 -6.10 -9.79 -35.92
N ARG A 704 -6.16 -10.95 -35.26
CA ARG A 704 -6.10 -12.27 -35.90
C ARG A 704 -7.35 -12.50 -36.79
N PRO A 705 -7.26 -13.36 -37.82
CA PRO A 705 -8.43 -13.90 -38.50
C PRO A 705 -9.43 -14.50 -37.50
N GLU A 706 -10.73 -14.33 -37.74
CA GLU A 706 -11.82 -14.70 -36.81
C GLU A 706 -11.76 -16.17 -36.41
N GLU A 707 -11.45 -17.06 -37.36
CA GLU A 707 -11.23 -18.49 -37.21
C GLU A 707 -10.00 -18.87 -36.35
N THR A 708 -9.20 -17.87 -35.94
CA THR A 708 -8.04 -18.00 -35.04
C THR A 708 -8.05 -17.02 -33.86
N GLN A 709 -9.12 -16.23 -33.69
CA GLN A 709 -9.31 -15.41 -32.50
C GLN A 709 -9.68 -16.31 -31.33
N ASP A 710 -9.06 -16.09 -30.17
CA ASP A 710 -9.52 -16.77 -28.98
C ASP A 710 -10.86 -16.18 -28.55
N ASP A 711 -11.72 -17.04 -28.03
CA ASP A 711 -13.05 -16.77 -27.46
C ASP A 711 -12.99 -15.91 -26.16
N LEU A 712 -11.86 -15.22 -25.94
CA LEU A 712 -11.38 -14.50 -24.76
C LEU A 712 -11.56 -12.97 -24.83
N ILE A 713 -12.15 -12.42 -25.90
CA ILE A 713 -12.40 -10.97 -26.05
C ILE A 713 -13.48 -10.51 -25.05
N VAL A 714 -13.06 -10.30 -23.80
CA VAL A 714 -13.83 -9.54 -22.82
C VAL A 714 -13.69 -8.06 -23.17
N LEU A 715 -14.70 -7.53 -23.85
CA LEU A 715 -14.96 -6.10 -23.88
C LEU A 715 -15.16 -5.62 -22.43
N ASN A 716 -14.09 -5.16 -21.80
CA ASN A 716 -14.18 -4.39 -20.56
C ASN A 716 -14.66 -2.97 -20.91
N LEU A 717 -15.88 -2.88 -21.43
CA LEU A 717 -16.73 -1.72 -21.17
C LEU A 717 -16.85 -1.65 -19.65
N GLY A 718 -16.03 -0.80 -19.03
CA GLY A 718 -16.25 -0.42 -17.66
C GLY A 718 -17.65 0.17 -17.58
N ILE A 719 -18.54 -0.46 -16.80
CA ILE A 719 -19.84 0.11 -16.51
C ILE A 719 -19.57 1.36 -15.67
N PHE A 720 -19.41 2.50 -16.34
CA PHE A 720 -19.69 3.80 -15.75
C PHE A 720 -21.11 3.71 -15.20
N GLN A 721 -21.24 3.70 -13.87
CA GLN A 721 -22.55 3.98 -13.30
C GLN A 721 -22.87 5.44 -13.64
N PRO A 722 -24.04 5.75 -14.21
CA PRO A 722 -24.46 7.13 -14.43
C PRO A 722 -24.71 7.79 -13.06
N GLY A 723 -23.66 8.41 -12.51
CA GLY A 723 -23.63 9.01 -11.18
C GLY A 723 -22.48 10.00 -11.03
N ASP A 724 -21.25 9.63 -11.41
CA ASP A 724 -20.03 10.44 -11.21
C ASP A 724 -19.84 11.56 -12.26
N LEU A 725 -20.93 12.17 -12.73
CA LEU A 725 -20.94 13.34 -13.62
C LEU A 725 -21.89 14.42 -13.12
N SER A 726 -21.59 15.00 -11.96
CA SER A 726 -22.14 16.29 -11.53
C SER A 726 -21.47 17.47 -12.26
N CYS A 727 -21.35 17.38 -13.58
CA CYS A 727 -20.93 18.51 -14.40
C CYS A 727 -22.07 19.53 -14.48
N GLY A 728 -21.77 20.79 -14.15
CA GLY A 728 -22.72 21.89 -14.34
C GLY A 728 -23.12 22.02 -15.81
N GLY A 729 -24.36 22.44 -16.06
CA GLY A 729 -24.89 22.59 -17.41
C GLY A 729 -24.10 23.61 -18.23
N ILE A 730 -23.69 23.20 -19.43
CA ILE A 730 -23.31 24.11 -20.51
C ILE A 730 -24.40 23.93 -21.57
N GLU A 731 -25.21 24.98 -21.77
CA GLU A 731 -26.25 24.98 -22.79
C GLU A 731 -25.61 25.03 -24.19
N THR A 732 -26.23 24.34 -25.16
CA THR A 732 -25.72 24.24 -26.53
C THR A 732 -26.12 25.45 -27.38
N VAL A 733 -25.11 26.16 -27.89
CA VAL A 733 -25.17 26.97 -29.13
C VAL A 733 -23.91 26.70 -29.93
#